data_AF-A0A673L8P8-F1
#
_entry.id   AF-A0A673L8P8-F1
#
_cell.length_a   1.000
_cell.length_b   1.000
_cell.length_c   1.000
_cell.angle_alpha   90.00
_cell.angle_beta   90.00
_cell.angle_gamma   90.00
#
_symmetry.space_group_name_H-M   'P 1'
#
loop_
_entity.id
_entity.type
_entity.pdbx_description
1 polymer ?
#
loop_
_entity_poly.entity_id
_entity_poly.type
_entity_poly.pdbx_seq_one_letter_code
_entity_poly.pdbx_strand_id
1 'polypeptide(L)'
;EKALDHIKNGIDINTANQNGLNGLHLASKEGHVKMVLELLHQGIVLETTTKKGNTALHIAALAGQEQVVTELVNYGANVNAQSQVGKQGVGYCVLIFSYLDFSVALRTKICLLVLPTVYLCAFTNSVSHDPLQTGFTPLHIAAHYENLNVAQLLLNRGADTKDELTSLHCAARNGHVRIIEILLDQGAPIQAKTKVENTIGSSKCSHMLTAQNGLSPIHMAAQGDHLDCIRQLLQYNAEIDDITLDHLTPLHVAAHCGHHRMTKVLLDKGAKPNTRALNGFTPLHIACKKNHMRVMDLLLKHSASLEAVTESGLTPLHVSSFMGHLNIVKILMQKGASPHASNVKVETPLHMASRAGHCEVAEFLLQNAAPVDAKAKDDQTPLHCAARMGHNEMVKLLLEHKANPNSTTTAGHTSLHIASREGHTQTASILLDMNAQLTKMTKKGFTPLHVAAKYGKVDVAVLLLERGANPNAAGKVGLTPLHVAVHHNNFDVVNLLLSKGGSPHSAARNGYTPLHIASKQNQVEVASSLLQHGASANTESLQGVTPLHLASQEGQPDMVLLLISKQANVNLGNKSGLTPLHLVAQEGHVGIAEILVKHGASVYAATRMGYTPLHVACHYGNIKMVKFLLQQQANVNCKTRMGYTPLHQAAQQGHTDIVTLLLKHGAQPNEITSVRTTTEKHRMSFPETVDEILDVSEDEGKYSSLFNVMLGLRVVSIMNHSPAIPRIPCVSPETVMLKEHEMEQEYDEDSLIPSSPATETSDNVSPVASPIHTGFLVSFMVDARGGSMRGSRHNGLRVIIPPRTCAAPTRITCRLVKPQKLATPPPLVEGEGLASRIISLGPASMQFLGPVIVEIPHFAALGRGDRELVVLRSENGSVWKEHRNRYGDEVLETILNGMDEGVY
;
A
#
# COMPACT_ATOMS: atom_id res chain seq x y z
N GLU A 1 -47.76 32.79 -36.32
CA GLU A 1 -49.14 33.28 -36.08
C GLU A 1 -49.75 32.69 -34.82
N LYS A 2 -50.10 31.40 -34.74
CA LYS A 2 -50.65 30.79 -33.49
C LYS A 2 -49.81 31.05 -32.22
N ALA A 3 -48.48 30.95 -32.31
CA ALA A 3 -47.59 31.25 -31.18
C ALA A 3 -47.67 32.72 -30.73
N LEU A 4 -47.91 33.66 -31.64
CA LEU A 4 -48.06 35.08 -31.33
C LEU A 4 -49.42 35.37 -30.68
N ASP A 5 -50.47 34.66 -31.11
CA ASP A 5 -51.78 34.74 -30.46
C ASP A 5 -51.74 34.23 -29.01
N HIS A 6 -50.96 33.17 -28.76
CA HIS A 6 -50.73 32.66 -27.41
C HIS A 6 -50.00 33.67 -26.51
N ILE A 7 -49.00 34.39 -27.03
CA ILE A 7 -48.30 35.46 -26.29
C ILE A 7 -49.25 36.63 -26.00
N LYS A 8 -50.04 37.06 -26.99
CA LYS A 8 -51.07 38.10 -26.81
C LYS A 8 -52.14 37.74 -25.79
N ASN A 9 -52.39 36.44 -25.59
CA ASN A 9 -53.33 35.91 -24.60
C ASN A 9 -52.72 35.70 -23.20
N GLY A 10 -51.56 36.28 -22.90
CA GLY A 10 -50.99 36.34 -21.55
C GLY A 10 -50.12 35.14 -21.14
N ILE A 11 -49.73 34.28 -22.09
CA ILE A 11 -48.74 33.23 -21.82
C ILE A 11 -47.36 33.86 -21.67
N ASP A 12 -46.64 33.52 -20.59
CA ASP A 12 -45.27 33.98 -20.37
C ASP A 12 -44.36 33.54 -21.53
N ILE A 13 -43.79 34.52 -22.22
CA ILE A 13 -42.92 34.34 -23.39
C ILE A 13 -41.63 33.57 -23.05
N ASN A 14 -41.22 33.58 -21.77
CA ASN A 14 -40.04 32.85 -21.29
C ASN A 14 -40.36 31.40 -20.88
N THR A 15 -41.62 30.95 -21.07
CA THR A 15 -42.01 29.56 -20.82
C THR A 15 -41.08 28.60 -21.56
N ALA A 16 -40.45 27.70 -20.80
CA ALA A 16 -39.54 26.71 -21.31
C ALA A 16 -40.06 25.30 -21.05
N ASN A 17 -39.70 24.35 -21.93
CA ASN A 17 -40.02 22.94 -21.73
C ASN A 17 -39.12 22.28 -20.68
N GLN A 18 -39.30 20.97 -20.46
CA GLN A 18 -38.53 20.19 -19.49
C GLN A 18 -37.00 20.23 -19.70
N ASN A 19 -36.52 20.64 -20.88
CA ASN A 19 -35.10 20.76 -21.22
C ASN A 19 -34.57 22.20 -21.17
N GLY A 20 -35.42 23.17 -20.79
CA GLY A 20 -35.07 24.59 -20.77
C GLY A 20 -35.14 25.26 -22.16
N LEU A 21 -35.77 24.62 -23.15
CA LEU A 21 -35.98 25.24 -24.47
C LEU A 21 -37.23 26.11 -24.44
N ASN A 22 -37.11 27.38 -24.80
CA ASN A 22 -38.21 28.36 -24.89
C ASN A 22 -38.55 28.62 -26.37
N GLY A 23 -39.53 29.51 -26.61
CA GLY A 23 -39.95 29.88 -27.97
C GLY A 23 -38.79 30.39 -28.85
N LEU A 24 -37.86 31.15 -28.27
CA LEU A 24 -36.69 31.68 -28.99
C LEU A 24 -35.73 30.56 -29.42
N HIS A 25 -35.45 29.60 -28.55
CA HIS A 25 -34.59 28.45 -28.88
C HIS A 25 -35.15 27.61 -30.04
N LEU A 26 -36.45 27.32 -30.00
CA LEU A 26 -37.12 26.52 -31.04
C LEU A 26 -37.20 27.27 -32.37
N ALA A 27 -37.59 28.55 -32.34
CA ALA A 27 -37.62 29.38 -33.54
C ALA A 27 -36.22 29.56 -34.15
N SER A 28 -35.18 29.65 -33.31
CA SER A 28 -33.79 29.79 -33.74
C SER A 28 -33.23 28.53 -34.38
N LYS A 29 -33.63 27.35 -33.90
CA LYS A 29 -33.25 26.05 -34.48
C LYS A 29 -33.81 25.87 -35.89
N GLU A 30 -35.10 26.20 -36.06
CA GLU A 30 -35.85 25.97 -37.30
C GLU A 30 -35.71 27.12 -38.32
N GLY A 31 -34.91 28.15 -38.03
CA GLY A 31 -34.65 29.25 -38.97
C GLY A 31 -35.81 30.24 -39.13
N HIS A 32 -36.73 30.33 -38.16
CA HIS A 32 -37.93 31.16 -38.27
C HIS A 32 -37.65 32.64 -37.96
N VAL A 33 -36.94 33.35 -38.84
CA VAL A 33 -36.46 34.74 -38.65
C VAL A 33 -37.56 35.70 -38.17
N LYS A 34 -38.73 35.70 -38.81
CA LYS A 34 -39.86 36.57 -38.42
C LYS A 34 -40.35 36.31 -37.00
N MET A 35 -40.37 35.05 -36.59
CA MET A 35 -40.77 34.66 -35.23
C MET A 35 -39.70 35.07 -34.22
N VAL A 36 -38.42 34.89 -34.56
CA VAL A 36 -37.29 35.33 -33.71
C VAL A 36 -37.37 36.84 -33.46
N LEU A 37 -37.53 37.65 -34.49
CA LEU A 37 -37.65 39.11 -34.36
C LEU A 37 -38.86 39.52 -33.52
N GLU A 38 -40.02 38.91 -33.75
CA GLU A 38 -41.21 39.23 -32.97
C GLU A 38 -41.04 38.84 -31.50
N LEU A 39 -40.45 37.68 -31.20
CA LEU A 39 -40.15 37.28 -29.82
C LEU A 39 -39.20 38.27 -29.13
N LEU A 40 -38.18 38.76 -29.84
CA LEU A 40 -37.23 39.76 -29.33
C LEU A 40 -37.89 41.12 -29.07
N HIS A 41 -38.75 41.59 -29.98
CA HIS A 41 -39.53 42.81 -29.79
C HIS A 41 -40.46 42.74 -28.58
N GLN A 42 -41.04 41.56 -28.31
CA GLN A 42 -41.92 41.33 -27.17
C GLN A 42 -41.16 41.11 -25.85
N GLY A 43 -39.83 41.31 -25.84
CA GLY A 43 -39.02 41.32 -24.62
C GLY A 43 -38.65 39.95 -24.07
N ILE A 44 -38.59 38.90 -24.92
CA ILE A 44 -38.02 37.62 -24.50
C ILE A 44 -36.56 37.79 -24.05
N VAL A 45 -36.15 37.07 -23.01
CA VAL A 45 -34.77 37.16 -22.50
C VAL A 45 -33.81 36.48 -23.49
N LEU A 46 -33.00 37.29 -24.17
CA LEU A 46 -32.08 36.86 -25.25
C LEU A 46 -31.05 35.82 -24.79
N GLU A 47 -30.44 36.04 -23.62
CA GLU A 47 -29.40 35.17 -23.04
C GLU A 47 -29.97 34.03 -22.19
N THR A 48 -31.25 33.69 -22.37
CA THR A 48 -31.81 32.49 -21.73
C THR A 48 -31.04 31.27 -22.20
N THR A 49 -30.61 30.44 -21.26
CA THR A 49 -29.90 29.19 -21.56
C THR A 49 -30.79 27.98 -21.34
N THR A 50 -30.59 26.96 -22.16
CA THR A 50 -31.14 25.62 -21.89
C THR A 50 -30.51 25.00 -20.65
N LYS A 51 -31.02 23.85 -20.18
CA LYS A 51 -30.38 23.06 -19.12
C LYS A 51 -28.94 22.61 -19.43
N LYS A 52 -28.51 22.71 -20.69
CA LYS A 52 -27.14 22.43 -21.15
C LYS A 52 -26.32 23.72 -21.35
N GLY A 53 -26.81 24.86 -20.87
CA GLY A 53 -26.16 26.17 -21.01
C GLY A 53 -26.15 26.75 -22.43
N ASN A 54 -26.78 26.11 -23.42
CA ASN A 54 -26.85 26.65 -24.78
C ASN A 54 -27.83 27.82 -24.86
N THR A 55 -27.41 28.95 -25.43
CA THR A 55 -28.27 30.09 -25.79
C THR A 55 -28.94 29.87 -27.16
N ALA A 56 -29.90 30.73 -27.53
CA ALA A 56 -30.47 30.76 -28.87
C ALA A 56 -29.41 30.88 -29.98
N LEU A 57 -28.34 31.65 -29.72
CA LEU A 57 -27.22 31.83 -30.63
C LEU A 57 -26.42 30.54 -30.86
N HIS A 58 -26.19 29.73 -29.81
CA HIS A 58 -25.54 28.41 -29.95
C HIS A 58 -26.36 27.47 -30.85
N ILE A 59 -27.68 27.47 -30.66
CA ILE A 59 -28.60 26.60 -31.42
C ILE A 59 -28.71 27.05 -32.88
N ALA A 60 -28.79 28.37 -33.13
CA ALA A 60 -28.78 28.92 -34.48
C ALA A 60 -27.45 28.64 -35.20
N ALA A 61 -26.32 28.79 -34.49
CA ALA A 61 -24.99 28.50 -35.03
C ALA A 61 -24.79 27.02 -35.34
N LEU A 62 -25.32 26.12 -34.48
CA LEU A 62 -25.35 24.68 -34.71
C LEU A 62 -26.15 24.31 -35.96
N ALA A 63 -27.33 24.91 -36.11
CA ALA A 63 -28.25 24.64 -37.21
C ALA A 63 -27.87 25.37 -38.52
N GLY A 64 -26.79 26.16 -38.53
CA GLY A 64 -26.34 26.90 -39.73
C GLY A 64 -27.28 28.04 -40.14
N GLN A 65 -28.11 28.56 -39.23
CA GLN A 65 -29.17 29.53 -39.54
C GLN A 65 -28.62 30.96 -39.61
N GLU A 66 -27.91 31.29 -40.69
CA GLU A 66 -27.19 32.57 -40.87
C GLU A 66 -28.04 33.82 -40.61
N GLN A 67 -29.26 33.89 -41.17
CA GLN A 67 -30.14 35.05 -40.98
C GLN A 67 -30.59 35.19 -39.53
N VAL A 68 -30.89 34.07 -38.85
CA VAL A 68 -31.22 34.07 -37.42
C VAL A 68 -30.03 34.50 -36.58
N VAL A 69 -28.82 34.00 -36.87
CA VAL A 69 -27.59 34.42 -36.19
C VAL A 69 -27.39 35.93 -36.35
N THR A 70 -27.61 36.46 -37.55
CA THR A 70 -27.49 37.90 -37.84
C THR A 70 -28.42 38.72 -36.96
N GLU A 71 -29.70 38.35 -36.90
CA GLU A 71 -30.67 39.07 -36.08
C GLU A 71 -30.37 38.93 -34.58
N LEU A 72 -30.03 37.73 -34.10
CA LEU A 72 -29.67 37.54 -32.69
C LEU A 72 -28.48 38.42 -32.29
N VAL A 73 -27.43 38.49 -33.10
CA VAL A 73 -26.26 39.34 -32.83
C VAL A 73 -26.59 40.84 -32.95
N ASN A 74 -27.43 41.25 -33.91
CA ASN A 74 -27.88 42.64 -34.03
C ASN A 74 -28.67 43.11 -32.78
N TYR A 75 -29.41 42.20 -32.14
CA TYR A 75 -30.12 42.46 -30.88
C TYR A 75 -29.21 42.36 -29.64
N GLY A 76 -27.90 42.21 -29.81
CA GLY A 76 -26.92 42.25 -28.73
C GLY A 76 -26.61 40.90 -28.10
N ALA A 77 -26.85 39.78 -28.81
CA ALA A 77 -26.49 38.45 -28.30
C ALA A 77 -24.97 38.36 -28.08
N ASN A 78 -24.56 37.78 -26.96
CA ASN A 78 -23.16 37.59 -26.64
C ASN A 78 -22.55 36.52 -27.55
N VAL A 79 -21.75 36.96 -28.55
CA VAL A 79 -21.05 36.09 -29.50
C VAL A 79 -20.04 35.15 -28.84
N ASN A 80 -19.59 35.47 -27.62
CA ASN A 80 -18.66 34.70 -26.81
C ASN A 80 -19.34 34.00 -25.62
N ALA A 81 -20.68 33.88 -25.64
CA ALA A 81 -21.40 33.11 -24.63
C ALA A 81 -20.88 31.67 -24.61
N GLN A 82 -20.62 31.14 -23.43
CA GLN A 82 -20.11 29.78 -23.23
C GLN A 82 -21.22 28.86 -22.72
N SER A 83 -21.37 27.70 -23.35
CA SER A 83 -22.31 26.65 -22.91
C SER A 83 -21.85 25.91 -21.64
N GLN A 84 -22.76 25.29 -20.90
CA GLN A 84 -22.40 24.47 -19.73
C GLN A 84 -22.09 23.04 -20.19
N VAL A 85 -20.86 22.57 -19.99
CA VAL A 85 -20.50 21.16 -20.26
C VAL A 85 -21.07 20.28 -19.15
N GLY A 86 -22.34 19.86 -19.29
CA GLY A 86 -22.88 18.79 -18.45
C GLY A 86 -22.12 17.47 -18.67
N LYS A 87 -22.12 16.54 -17.70
CA LYS A 87 -21.43 15.22 -17.77
C LYS A 87 -21.73 14.39 -19.04
N GLN A 88 -22.77 14.73 -19.82
CA GLN A 88 -23.07 14.13 -21.14
C GLN A 88 -22.42 14.85 -22.34
N GLY A 89 -21.89 16.06 -22.19
CA GLY A 89 -21.03 16.75 -23.17
C GLY A 89 -19.64 16.13 -23.27
N VAL A 90 -19.23 15.42 -22.21
CA VAL A 90 -18.17 14.41 -22.29
C VAL A 90 -18.52 13.36 -23.34
N GLY A 91 -19.81 13.14 -23.68
CA GLY A 91 -20.30 12.32 -24.80
C GLY A 91 -19.79 12.71 -26.19
N TYR A 92 -19.65 14.01 -26.48
CA TYR A 92 -19.02 14.49 -27.72
C TYR A 92 -17.48 14.36 -27.67
N CYS A 93 -16.91 14.33 -26.45
CA CYS A 93 -15.55 13.86 -26.19
C CYS A 93 -15.42 12.33 -26.04
N VAL A 94 -16.52 11.55 -26.07
CA VAL A 94 -16.52 10.09 -25.84
C VAL A 94 -16.83 9.32 -27.12
N LEU A 95 -17.35 9.96 -28.17
CA LEU A 95 -17.25 9.44 -29.55
C LEU A 95 -15.79 9.38 -30.07
N ILE A 96 -14.83 9.77 -29.23
CA ILE A 96 -13.38 9.66 -29.41
C ILE A 96 -12.86 8.25 -29.08
N PHE A 97 -13.67 7.36 -28.52
CA PHE A 97 -13.31 5.96 -28.34
C PHE A 97 -14.00 5.07 -29.38
N SER A 98 -13.38 4.95 -30.55
CA SER A 98 -13.55 3.75 -31.37
C SER A 98 -12.16 3.08 -31.53
N TYR A 99 -12.13 1.78 -31.23
CA TYR A 99 -10.97 0.88 -31.18
C TYR A 99 -10.14 0.88 -29.89
N LEU A 100 -10.78 0.42 -28.81
CA LEU A 100 -10.11 -0.41 -27.80
C LEU A 100 -10.87 -1.72 -27.70
N ASP A 101 -10.45 -2.71 -28.50
CA ASP A 101 -10.84 -4.11 -28.27
C ASP A 101 -10.26 -4.54 -26.92
N PHE A 102 -11.14 -4.53 -25.91
CA PHE A 102 -10.90 -5.05 -24.57
C PHE A 102 -11.20 -6.55 -24.51
N SER A 103 -10.75 -7.33 -25.51
CA SER A 103 -11.07 -8.75 -25.62
C SER A 103 -9.84 -9.61 -25.93
N VAL A 104 -8.86 -9.62 -25.02
CA VAL A 104 -7.89 -10.73 -24.77
C VAL A 104 -7.34 -10.70 -23.33
N ALA A 105 -7.44 -9.59 -22.58
CA ALA A 105 -6.81 -9.46 -21.26
C ALA A 105 -7.55 -10.14 -20.07
N LEU A 106 -8.66 -10.84 -20.28
CA LEU A 106 -9.50 -11.38 -19.18
C LEU A 106 -9.39 -12.90 -18.93
N ARG A 107 -8.40 -13.62 -19.49
CA ARG A 107 -8.26 -15.07 -19.24
C ARG A 107 -6.89 -15.59 -18.80
N THR A 108 -5.95 -14.73 -18.43
CA THR A 108 -4.67 -15.19 -17.89
C THR A 108 -4.24 -14.35 -16.70
N LYS A 109 -4.31 -14.96 -15.52
CA LYS A 109 -4.01 -14.40 -14.19
C LYS A 109 -2.52 -14.12 -13.96
N ILE A 110 -1.74 -13.86 -15.01
CA ILE A 110 -0.27 -13.78 -14.91
C ILE A 110 0.25 -12.69 -15.85
N CYS A 111 0.20 -11.44 -15.39
CA CYS A 111 0.85 -10.29 -16.03
C CYS A 111 1.33 -9.31 -14.95
N LEU A 112 2.23 -9.76 -14.06
CA LEU A 112 2.62 -8.99 -12.87
C LEU A 112 4.11 -8.63 -12.77
N LEU A 113 4.98 -8.89 -13.76
CA LEU A 113 6.42 -8.67 -13.54
C LEU A 113 7.21 -7.98 -14.66
N VAL A 114 6.59 -7.19 -15.55
CA VAL A 114 7.24 -6.03 -16.21
C VAL A 114 6.17 -4.96 -16.33
N LEU A 115 6.17 -4.01 -15.38
CA LEU A 115 5.54 -2.69 -15.38
C LEU A 115 5.57 -2.15 -13.93
N PRO A 116 6.40 -1.15 -13.56
CA PRO A 116 6.16 -0.36 -12.36
C PRO A 116 5.38 0.93 -12.67
N THR A 117 4.44 0.92 -13.65
CA THR A 117 3.60 2.12 -13.91
C THR A 117 2.27 1.89 -14.65
N VAL A 118 1.74 0.67 -14.73
CA VAL A 118 0.41 0.46 -15.36
C VAL A 118 -0.35 -0.63 -14.61
N TYR A 119 -0.88 -0.32 -13.42
CA TYR A 119 -2.09 -0.93 -12.85
C TYR A 119 -2.56 -0.13 -11.63
N LEU A 120 -3.22 0.99 -11.87
CA LEU A 120 -4.16 1.58 -10.91
C LEU A 120 -5.28 2.33 -11.66
N CYS A 121 -6.10 1.59 -12.41
CA CYS A 121 -7.43 2.07 -12.78
C CYS A 121 -8.32 0.90 -13.23
N ALA A 122 -8.66 0.04 -12.29
CA ALA A 122 -9.81 -0.86 -12.41
C ALA A 122 -10.32 -1.11 -10.99
N PHE A 123 -11.56 -0.72 -10.73
CA PHE A 123 -12.26 -0.68 -9.42
C PHE A 123 -12.01 0.54 -8.53
N THR A 124 -12.62 1.67 -8.90
CA THR A 124 -13.35 2.53 -7.95
C THR A 124 -14.52 3.20 -8.69
N ASN A 125 -15.73 2.68 -8.47
CA ASN A 125 -16.97 3.43 -8.70
C ASN A 125 -17.09 4.44 -7.55
N SER A 126 -16.55 5.64 -7.73
CA SER A 126 -16.86 6.80 -6.89
C SER A 126 -16.33 8.05 -7.59
N VAL A 127 -17.18 8.65 -8.42
CA VAL A 127 -16.93 9.95 -9.04
C VAL A 127 -17.17 11.01 -7.97
N SER A 128 -16.10 11.49 -7.34
CA SER A 128 -16.13 12.70 -6.52
C SER A 128 -16.48 13.90 -7.40
N HIS A 129 -17.45 14.68 -6.92
CA HIS A 129 -17.97 15.88 -7.55
C HIS A 129 -16.92 17.00 -7.50
N ASP A 130 -16.62 17.59 -8.67
CA ASP A 130 -16.46 19.04 -8.85
C ASP A 130 -16.36 19.37 -10.38
N PRO A 131 -17.29 20.14 -10.96
CA PRO A 131 -17.26 20.54 -12.37
C PRO A 131 -16.65 21.95 -12.52
N LEU A 132 -15.56 22.09 -13.28
CA LEU A 132 -15.09 23.41 -13.74
C LEU A 132 -15.41 23.64 -15.23
N GLN A 133 -15.70 24.91 -15.51
CA GLN A 133 -16.50 25.45 -16.61
C GLN A 133 -15.62 26.11 -17.68
N THR A 134 -15.41 25.47 -18.84
CA THR A 134 -15.09 26.18 -20.10
C THR A 134 -16.02 25.68 -21.19
N GLY A 135 -16.99 26.50 -21.59
CA GLY A 135 -18.02 26.13 -22.55
C GLY A 135 -17.62 26.31 -24.00
N PHE A 136 -18.26 25.57 -24.93
CA PHE A 136 -18.15 25.87 -26.35
C PHE A 136 -18.88 27.17 -26.67
N THR A 137 -18.22 28.10 -27.35
CA THR A 137 -18.85 29.30 -27.93
C THR A 137 -19.56 28.98 -29.25
N PRO A 138 -20.47 29.85 -29.74
CA PRO A 138 -21.05 29.73 -31.08
C PRO A 138 -20.02 29.55 -32.20
N LEU A 139 -18.84 30.18 -32.06
CA LEU A 139 -17.74 30.03 -33.04
C LEU A 139 -17.16 28.61 -33.03
N HIS A 140 -17.03 27.96 -31.87
CA HIS A 140 -16.59 26.56 -31.80
C HIS A 140 -17.55 25.62 -32.51
N ILE A 141 -18.84 25.86 -32.33
CA ILE A 141 -19.90 25.07 -32.98
C ILE A 141 -19.83 25.28 -34.49
N ALA A 142 -19.80 26.54 -34.95
CA ALA A 142 -19.68 26.85 -36.37
C ALA A 142 -18.42 26.21 -36.99
N ALA A 143 -17.29 26.26 -36.26
CA ALA A 143 -16.04 25.66 -36.69
C ALA A 143 -16.03 24.13 -36.66
N HIS A 144 -16.84 23.48 -35.82
CA HIS A 144 -16.96 22.02 -35.77
C HIS A 144 -17.83 21.47 -36.91
N TYR A 145 -18.88 22.19 -37.31
CA TYR A 145 -19.87 21.75 -38.30
C TYR A 145 -19.66 22.35 -39.71
N GLU A 146 -18.52 23.00 -39.97
CA GLU A 146 -18.20 23.64 -41.25
C GLU A 146 -19.19 24.75 -41.69
N ASN A 147 -19.80 25.44 -40.72
CA ASN A 147 -20.76 26.52 -41.02
C ASN A 147 -20.01 27.81 -41.39
N LEU A 148 -19.48 27.88 -42.61
CA LEU A 148 -18.61 28.95 -43.11
C LEU A 148 -19.18 30.35 -42.93
N ASN A 149 -20.41 30.57 -43.39
CA ASN A 149 -21.05 31.89 -43.34
C ASN A 149 -21.29 32.34 -41.89
N VAL A 150 -21.72 31.41 -41.04
CA VAL A 150 -21.93 31.67 -39.61
C VAL A 150 -20.61 31.98 -38.92
N ALA A 151 -19.55 31.22 -39.21
CA ALA A 151 -18.23 31.48 -38.64
C ALA A 151 -17.69 32.85 -39.05
N GLN A 152 -17.77 33.21 -40.33
CA GLN A 152 -17.36 34.54 -40.83
C GLN A 152 -18.17 35.67 -40.19
N LEU A 153 -19.50 35.48 -40.09
CA LEU A 153 -20.38 36.45 -39.44
C LEU A 153 -20.00 36.65 -37.97
N LEU A 154 -19.79 35.57 -37.23
CA LEU A 154 -19.39 35.65 -35.81
C LEU A 154 -18.03 36.36 -35.64
N LEU A 155 -17.05 36.05 -36.49
CA LEU A 155 -15.73 36.70 -36.47
C LEU A 155 -15.81 38.20 -36.78
N ASN A 156 -16.56 38.58 -37.81
CA ASN A 156 -16.81 39.99 -38.16
C ASN A 156 -17.49 40.79 -37.02
N ARG A 157 -18.12 40.09 -36.07
CA ARG A 157 -18.84 40.66 -34.92
C ARG A 157 -18.09 40.51 -33.60
N GLY A 158 -16.79 40.19 -33.65
CA GLY A 158 -15.92 40.18 -32.47
C GLY A 158 -15.92 38.87 -31.67
N ALA A 159 -16.25 37.74 -32.31
CA ALA A 159 -16.06 36.43 -31.68
C ALA A 159 -14.57 36.18 -31.39
N ASP A 160 -14.25 35.71 -30.18
CA ASP A 160 -12.87 35.47 -29.75
C ASP A 160 -12.29 34.22 -30.43
N THR A 161 -11.10 34.37 -31.00
CA THR A 161 -10.34 33.28 -31.63
C THR A 161 -9.26 32.70 -30.72
N LYS A 162 -9.04 33.31 -29.53
CA LYS A 162 -7.93 33.02 -28.61
C LYS A 162 -8.35 32.23 -27.36
N ASP A 163 -9.55 31.67 -27.36
CA ASP A 163 -10.08 30.83 -26.29
C ASP A 163 -9.19 29.59 -26.00
N GLU A 164 -9.23 29.06 -24.77
CA GLU A 164 -8.28 28.04 -24.28
C GLU A 164 -8.28 26.72 -25.07
N LEU A 165 -9.45 26.26 -25.53
CA LEU A 165 -9.58 25.23 -26.58
C LEU A 165 -10.05 25.94 -27.84
N THR A 166 -9.14 26.42 -28.68
CA THR A 166 -9.56 27.27 -29.81
C THR A 166 -10.50 26.56 -30.79
N SER A 167 -11.41 27.32 -31.41
CA SER A 167 -12.22 26.90 -32.56
C SER A 167 -11.38 26.33 -33.72
N LEU A 168 -10.10 26.73 -33.79
CA LEU A 168 -9.10 26.19 -34.71
C LEU A 168 -8.78 24.71 -34.44
N HIS A 169 -8.74 24.26 -33.17
CA HIS A 169 -8.61 22.83 -32.86
C HIS A 169 -9.80 22.02 -33.40
N CYS A 170 -11.02 22.55 -33.23
CA CYS A 170 -12.23 21.91 -33.74
C CYS A 170 -12.21 21.80 -35.27
N ALA A 171 -11.81 22.87 -35.97
CA ALA A 171 -11.72 22.86 -37.43
C ALA A 171 -10.64 21.89 -37.92
N ALA A 172 -9.45 21.93 -37.32
CA ALA A 172 -8.32 21.05 -37.68
C ALA A 172 -8.63 19.56 -37.46
N ARG A 173 -9.33 19.24 -36.36
CA ARG A 173 -9.72 17.87 -36.03
C ARG A 173 -10.74 17.27 -37.01
N ASN A 174 -11.61 18.09 -37.58
CA ASN A 174 -12.69 17.63 -38.44
C ASN A 174 -12.39 17.79 -39.94
N GLY A 175 -11.24 18.35 -40.30
CA GLY A 175 -10.84 18.47 -41.69
C GLY A 175 -11.33 19.75 -42.39
N HIS A 176 -11.77 20.77 -41.64
CA HIS A 176 -12.46 21.94 -42.18
C HIS A 176 -11.47 23.01 -42.64
N VAL A 177 -10.81 22.79 -43.78
CA VAL A 177 -9.71 23.62 -44.30
C VAL A 177 -10.08 25.10 -44.46
N ARG A 178 -11.27 25.41 -45.01
CA ARG A 178 -11.69 26.80 -45.20
C ARG A 178 -11.97 27.54 -43.89
N ILE A 179 -12.46 26.82 -42.88
CA ILE A 179 -12.65 27.39 -41.54
C ILE A 179 -11.27 27.68 -40.91
N ILE A 180 -10.29 26.79 -41.08
CA ILE A 180 -8.90 27.00 -40.61
C ILE A 180 -8.33 28.28 -41.22
N GLU A 181 -8.46 28.46 -42.53
CA GLU A 181 -7.99 29.65 -43.26
C GLU A 181 -8.57 30.94 -42.66
N ILE A 182 -9.90 31.03 -42.56
CA ILE A 182 -10.58 32.21 -42.02
C ILE A 182 -10.19 32.47 -40.55
N LEU A 183 -10.08 31.42 -39.72
CA LEU A 183 -9.68 31.58 -38.33
C LEU A 183 -8.25 32.11 -38.20
N LEU A 184 -7.32 31.61 -39.01
CA LEU A 184 -5.93 32.06 -39.01
C LEU A 184 -5.76 33.49 -39.55
N ASP A 185 -6.50 33.86 -40.59
CA ASP A 185 -6.55 35.23 -41.11
C ASP A 185 -7.04 36.24 -40.05
N GLN A 186 -7.94 35.80 -39.17
CA GLN A 186 -8.42 36.57 -38.02
C GLN A 186 -7.51 36.46 -36.77
N GLY A 187 -6.29 35.94 -36.92
CA GLY A 187 -5.28 35.91 -35.87
C GLY A 187 -5.50 34.82 -34.81
N ALA A 188 -6.20 33.73 -35.14
CA ALA A 188 -6.28 32.57 -34.26
C ALA A 188 -4.87 32.02 -33.96
N PRO A 189 -4.56 31.66 -32.70
CA PRO A 189 -3.22 31.22 -32.31
C PRO A 189 -2.95 29.81 -32.84
N ILE A 190 -2.10 29.71 -33.87
CA ILE A 190 -1.79 28.47 -34.59
C ILE A 190 -1.08 27.41 -33.74
N GLN A 191 -0.37 27.83 -32.70
CA GLN A 191 0.32 26.95 -31.74
C GLN A 191 -0.38 26.90 -30.37
N ALA A 192 -1.65 27.29 -30.29
CA ALA A 192 -2.40 27.11 -29.05
C ALA A 192 -2.38 25.63 -28.64
N LYS A 193 -2.18 25.38 -27.34
CA LYS A 193 -2.09 24.04 -26.77
C LYS A 193 -3.24 23.81 -25.82
N THR A 194 -3.87 22.64 -25.90
CA THR A 194 -4.89 22.23 -24.93
C THR A 194 -4.29 22.11 -23.52
N LYS A 195 -4.90 22.72 -22.49
CA LYS A 195 -4.42 22.62 -21.10
C LYS A 195 -5.00 21.39 -20.38
N VAL A 196 -4.26 20.92 -19.36
CA VAL A 196 -4.77 20.07 -18.28
C VAL A 196 -4.81 20.93 -17.02
N GLU A 197 -5.94 20.97 -16.31
CA GLU A 197 -5.95 21.53 -14.96
C GLU A 197 -5.19 20.60 -14.01
N ASN A 198 -4.17 21.15 -13.34
CA ASN A 198 -3.44 20.49 -12.26
C ASN A 198 -4.39 20.23 -11.07
N THR A 199 -4.96 19.03 -10.98
CA THR A 199 -5.48 18.53 -9.69
C THR A 199 -4.29 17.97 -8.89
N ILE A 200 -3.83 18.76 -7.92
CA ILE A 200 -2.81 18.36 -6.96
C ILE A 200 -3.44 17.33 -6.00
N GLY A 201 -2.98 16.08 -6.04
CA GLY A 201 -3.41 15.04 -5.10
C GLY A 201 -2.96 13.62 -5.45
N SER A 202 -1.66 13.34 -5.31
CA SER A 202 -1.04 12.00 -5.22
C SER A 202 -1.57 10.86 -6.10
N SER A 203 -0.95 10.64 -7.26
CA SER A 203 -0.31 9.37 -7.60
C SER A 203 0.34 9.47 -8.99
N LYS A 204 1.65 9.22 -9.05
CA LYS A 204 2.41 9.09 -10.30
C LYS A 204 1.95 7.82 -11.00
N CYS A 205 1.12 7.93 -12.04
CA CYS A 205 1.03 6.95 -13.11
C CYS A 205 0.69 7.63 -14.44
N SER A 206 1.64 7.52 -15.36
CA SER A 206 1.67 8.12 -16.69
C SER A 206 0.61 7.51 -17.60
N HIS A 207 -0.47 8.25 -17.87
CA HIS A 207 -1.49 7.83 -18.82
C HIS A 207 -1.06 8.14 -20.26
N MET A 208 -0.85 7.08 -21.06
CA MET A 208 -0.70 7.17 -22.51
C MET A 208 -2.02 7.65 -23.16
N LEU A 209 -1.95 8.76 -23.91
CA LEU A 209 -2.86 9.15 -25.02
C LEU A 209 -4.38 9.26 -24.76
N THR A 210 -4.86 9.19 -23.53
CA THR A 210 -6.29 9.34 -23.22
C THR A 210 -6.68 10.71 -22.64
N ALA A 211 -5.74 11.64 -22.53
CA ALA A 211 -6.01 13.03 -22.15
C ALA A 211 -5.41 13.98 -23.19
N GLN A 212 -6.17 15.00 -23.59
CA GLN A 212 -5.77 16.02 -24.56
C GLN A 212 -4.70 16.94 -23.95
N ASN A 213 -3.50 16.43 -23.73
CA ASN A 213 -2.45 17.13 -23.01
C ASN A 213 -1.58 17.91 -23.99
N GLY A 214 -1.75 19.22 -24.09
CA GLY A 214 -0.88 20.09 -24.88
C GLY A 214 -0.92 19.88 -26.39
N LEU A 215 -2.00 19.32 -26.93
CA LEU A 215 -2.14 19.13 -28.38
C LEU A 215 -2.40 20.48 -29.04
N SER A 216 -1.74 20.74 -30.16
CA SER A 216 -1.99 21.90 -31.02
C SER A 216 -2.83 21.51 -32.25
N PRO A 217 -3.34 22.46 -33.04
CA PRO A 217 -4.17 22.17 -34.22
C PRO A 217 -3.50 21.21 -35.22
N ILE A 218 -2.18 21.28 -35.39
CA ILE A 218 -1.46 20.34 -36.28
C ILE A 218 -1.48 18.90 -35.77
N HIS A 219 -1.49 18.69 -34.45
CA HIS A 219 -1.69 17.36 -33.86
C HIS A 219 -3.10 16.83 -34.09
N MET A 220 -4.11 17.69 -33.97
CA MET A 220 -5.51 17.32 -34.21
C MET A 220 -5.75 16.93 -35.68
N ALA A 221 -5.17 17.69 -36.62
CA ALA A 221 -5.21 17.35 -38.04
C ALA A 221 -4.47 16.03 -38.33
N ALA A 222 -3.33 15.79 -37.68
CA ALA A 222 -2.60 14.53 -37.79
C ALA A 222 -3.40 13.34 -37.22
N GLN A 223 -4.13 13.52 -36.12
CA GLN A 223 -4.99 12.51 -35.53
C GLN A 223 -6.17 12.12 -36.45
N GLY A 224 -6.73 13.08 -37.18
CA GLY A 224 -7.85 12.89 -38.11
C GLY A 224 -7.47 12.43 -39.52
N ASP A 225 -6.18 12.22 -39.84
CA ASP A 225 -5.68 11.95 -41.21
C ASP A 225 -6.05 13.08 -42.22
N HIS A 226 -6.16 14.33 -41.77
CA HIS A 226 -6.57 15.47 -42.60
C HIS A 226 -5.36 16.15 -43.27
N LEU A 227 -4.94 15.60 -44.42
CA LEU A 227 -3.74 16.03 -45.15
C LEU A 227 -3.79 17.50 -45.58
N ASP A 228 -4.94 17.97 -46.03
CA ASP A 228 -5.10 19.35 -46.51
C ASP A 228 -5.06 20.35 -45.36
N CYS A 229 -5.57 19.98 -44.18
CA CYS A 229 -5.40 20.78 -42.97
C CYS A 229 -3.92 20.91 -42.57
N ILE A 230 -3.13 19.83 -42.65
CA ILE A 230 -1.67 19.92 -42.42
C ILE A 230 -1.00 20.86 -43.41
N ARG A 231 -1.33 20.75 -44.71
CA ARG A 231 -0.78 21.65 -45.72
C ARG A 231 -1.12 23.10 -45.42
N GLN A 232 -2.37 23.38 -45.07
CA GLN A 232 -2.83 24.72 -44.73
C GLN A 232 -2.15 25.26 -43.47
N LEU A 233 -2.10 24.47 -42.39
CA LEU A 233 -1.44 24.85 -41.15
C LEU A 233 0.06 25.14 -41.36
N LEU A 234 0.76 24.32 -42.15
CA LEU A 234 2.17 24.56 -42.48
C LEU A 234 2.38 25.81 -43.35
N GLN A 235 1.43 26.18 -44.22
CA GLN A 235 1.49 27.44 -44.98
C GLN A 235 1.41 28.66 -44.07
N TYR A 236 0.67 28.57 -42.97
CA TYR A 236 0.60 29.59 -41.91
C TYR A 236 1.70 29.40 -40.84
N ASN A 237 2.80 28.75 -41.20
CA ASN A 237 3.99 28.56 -40.35
C ASN A 237 3.73 27.73 -39.07
N ALA A 238 2.81 26.77 -39.08
CA ALA A 238 2.73 25.77 -38.00
C ALA A 238 4.05 24.98 -37.90
N GLU A 239 4.51 24.72 -36.68
CA GLU A 239 5.70 23.91 -36.45
C GLU A 239 5.41 22.43 -36.70
N ILE A 240 6.10 21.84 -37.68
CA ILE A 240 5.87 20.45 -38.08
C ILE A 240 6.21 19.43 -36.99
N ASP A 241 7.22 19.75 -36.18
CA ASP A 241 7.66 18.98 -35.01
C ASP A 241 7.24 19.68 -33.70
N ASP A 242 6.14 20.46 -33.71
CA ASP A 242 5.57 20.97 -32.45
C ASP A 242 5.34 19.81 -31.48
N ILE A 243 5.53 20.06 -30.20
CA ILE A 243 5.50 19.03 -29.18
C ILE A 243 4.37 19.25 -28.17
N THR A 244 3.71 18.17 -27.79
CA THR A 244 2.79 18.18 -26.65
C THR A 244 3.54 18.29 -25.31
N LEU A 245 2.79 18.33 -24.20
CA LEU A 245 3.37 18.25 -22.85
C LEU A 245 4.16 16.95 -22.63
N ASP A 246 3.75 15.86 -23.29
CA ASP A 246 4.43 14.57 -23.27
C ASP A 246 5.50 14.44 -24.37
N HIS A 247 5.92 15.58 -24.94
CA HIS A 247 6.89 15.65 -26.05
C HIS A 247 6.49 14.88 -27.32
N LEU A 248 5.19 14.60 -27.52
CA LEU A 248 4.71 13.94 -28.73
C LEU A 248 4.67 14.95 -29.87
N THR A 249 5.15 14.55 -31.05
CA THR A 249 5.01 15.34 -32.30
C THR A 249 3.80 14.86 -33.10
N PRO A 250 3.33 15.59 -34.13
CA PRO A 250 2.30 15.11 -35.06
C PRO A 250 2.65 13.77 -35.70
N LEU A 251 3.94 13.51 -35.92
CA LEU A 251 4.42 12.24 -36.46
C LEU A 251 4.23 11.08 -35.47
N HIS A 252 4.38 11.31 -34.16
CA HIS A 252 4.05 10.31 -33.13
C HIS A 252 2.55 9.98 -33.14
N VAL A 253 1.70 11.00 -33.26
CA VAL A 253 0.23 10.84 -33.32
C VAL A 253 -0.16 10.04 -34.56
N ALA A 254 0.34 10.42 -35.74
CA ALA A 254 0.10 9.69 -36.99
C ALA A 254 0.59 8.22 -36.90
N ALA A 255 1.76 7.99 -36.29
CA ALA A 255 2.28 6.65 -36.06
C ALA A 255 1.44 5.84 -35.08
N HIS A 256 0.86 6.45 -34.05
CA HIS A 256 -0.04 5.80 -33.11
C HIS A 256 -1.37 5.39 -33.77
N CYS A 257 -1.92 6.26 -34.61
CA CYS A 257 -3.19 6.04 -35.30
C CYS A 257 -3.05 5.10 -36.50
N GLY A 258 -1.83 4.84 -36.98
CA GLY A 258 -1.61 3.98 -38.15
C GLY A 258 -1.84 4.70 -39.49
N HIS A 259 -1.85 6.03 -39.47
CA HIS A 259 -2.19 6.86 -40.63
C HIS A 259 -1.00 6.95 -41.58
N HIS A 260 -0.91 5.98 -42.50
CA HIS A 260 0.20 5.88 -43.45
C HIS A 260 0.31 7.10 -44.39
N ARG A 261 -0.81 7.65 -44.88
CA ARG A 261 -0.80 8.84 -45.76
C ARG A 261 -0.34 10.08 -45.00
N MET A 262 -0.89 10.32 -43.82
CA MET A 262 -0.45 11.40 -42.93
C MET A 262 1.03 11.30 -42.60
N THR A 263 1.50 10.12 -42.18
CA THR A 263 2.92 9.87 -41.88
C THR A 263 3.79 10.24 -43.08
N LYS A 264 3.39 9.83 -44.29
CA LYS A 264 4.12 10.17 -45.52
C LYS A 264 4.21 11.68 -45.74
N VAL A 265 3.08 12.38 -45.65
CA VAL A 265 3.05 13.84 -45.84
C VAL A 265 3.90 14.56 -44.80
N LEU A 266 3.84 14.15 -43.53
CA LEU A 266 4.68 14.72 -42.48
C LEU A 266 6.18 14.51 -42.76
N LEU A 267 6.58 13.29 -43.12
CA LEU A 267 7.98 12.98 -43.46
C LEU A 267 8.46 13.74 -44.70
N ASP A 268 7.65 13.79 -45.76
CA ASP A 268 7.95 14.53 -47.00
C ASP A 268 8.09 16.05 -46.74
N LYS A 269 7.41 16.56 -45.71
CA LYS A 269 7.48 17.96 -45.25
C LYS A 269 8.59 18.21 -44.23
N GLY A 270 9.42 17.20 -43.93
CA GLY A 270 10.61 17.34 -43.08
C GLY A 270 10.41 17.00 -41.60
N ALA A 271 9.31 16.34 -41.22
CA ALA A 271 9.13 15.84 -39.85
C ALA A 271 10.24 14.87 -39.49
N LYS A 272 10.80 14.99 -38.28
CA LYS A 272 11.96 14.21 -37.87
C LYS A 272 11.55 12.81 -37.38
N PRO A 273 11.95 11.72 -38.06
CA PRO A 273 11.50 10.35 -37.76
C PRO A 273 12.07 9.77 -36.46
N ASN A 274 13.13 10.39 -35.91
CA ASN A 274 13.82 9.98 -34.70
C ASN A 274 13.56 10.92 -33.51
N THR A 275 12.55 11.79 -33.60
CA THR A 275 12.11 12.60 -32.46
C THR A 275 11.74 11.70 -31.29
N ARG A 276 12.08 12.15 -30.08
CA ARG A 276 11.88 11.41 -28.84
C ARG A 276 10.77 12.09 -28.05
N ALA A 277 9.70 11.36 -27.79
CA ALA A 277 8.69 11.72 -26.82
C ALA A 277 9.18 11.51 -25.38
N LEU A 278 8.30 11.76 -24.41
CA LEU A 278 8.54 11.42 -23.01
C LEU A 278 8.92 9.93 -22.88
N ASN A 279 9.88 9.64 -22.00
CA ASN A 279 10.48 8.31 -21.85
C ASN A 279 11.21 7.78 -23.11
N GLY A 280 11.54 8.65 -24.07
CA GLY A 280 12.43 8.32 -25.17
C GLY A 280 11.78 7.55 -26.32
N PHE A 281 10.46 7.42 -26.34
CA PHE A 281 9.74 6.76 -27.44
C PHE A 281 9.90 7.54 -28.74
N THR A 282 10.21 6.85 -29.83
CA THR A 282 10.19 7.42 -31.19
C THR A 282 8.91 7.01 -31.92
N PRO A 283 8.54 7.64 -33.05
CA PRO A 283 7.42 7.20 -33.87
C PRO A 283 7.54 5.72 -34.29
N LEU A 284 8.76 5.22 -34.52
CA LEU A 284 8.99 3.82 -34.86
C LEU A 284 8.62 2.88 -33.70
N HIS A 285 8.97 3.23 -32.46
CA HIS A 285 8.55 2.46 -31.28
C HIS A 285 7.03 2.37 -31.17
N ILE A 286 6.34 3.49 -31.38
CA ILE A 286 4.88 3.55 -31.32
C ILE A 286 4.25 2.71 -32.44
N ALA A 287 4.73 2.83 -33.68
CA ALA A 287 4.26 2.03 -34.80
C ALA A 287 4.46 0.53 -34.54
N CYS A 288 5.62 0.15 -33.98
CA CYS A 288 5.91 -1.23 -33.59
C CYS A 288 4.97 -1.71 -32.48
N LYS A 289 4.77 -0.92 -31.43
CA LYS A 289 3.87 -1.23 -30.31
C LYS A 289 2.42 -1.46 -30.77
N LYS A 290 1.95 -0.63 -31.70
CA LYS A 290 0.55 -0.61 -32.18
C LYS A 290 0.31 -1.53 -33.39
N ASN A 291 1.30 -2.30 -33.81
CA ASN A 291 1.25 -3.20 -34.96
C ASN A 291 0.98 -2.51 -36.32
N HIS A 292 1.44 -1.27 -36.49
CA HIS A 292 1.19 -0.49 -37.71
C HIS A 292 2.29 -0.72 -38.75
N MET A 293 2.29 -1.89 -39.37
CA MET A 293 3.33 -2.36 -40.29
C MET A 293 3.64 -1.37 -41.43
N ARG A 294 2.60 -0.78 -42.06
CA ARG A 294 2.78 0.16 -43.18
C ARG A 294 3.41 1.49 -42.75
N VAL A 295 3.15 1.92 -41.52
CA VAL A 295 3.77 3.13 -40.96
C VAL A 295 5.21 2.82 -40.54
N MET A 296 5.44 1.68 -39.89
CA MET A 296 6.78 1.21 -39.55
C MET A 296 7.71 1.12 -40.77
N ASP A 297 7.29 0.45 -41.85
CA ASP A 297 8.12 0.33 -43.07
C ASP A 297 8.42 1.71 -43.70
N LEU A 298 7.44 2.61 -43.68
CA LEU A 298 7.61 3.97 -44.17
C LEU A 298 8.62 4.76 -43.30
N LEU A 299 8.51 4.67 -41.97
CA LEU A 299 9.45 5.31 -41.05
C LEU A 299 10.88 4.79 -41.28
N LEU A 300 11.06 3.48 -41.46
CA LEU A 300 12.36 2.89 -41.76
C LEU A 300 12.94 3.37 -43.10
N LYS A 301 12.10 3.53 -44.13
CA LYS A 301 12.50 4.11 -45.42
C LYS A 301 12.98 5.56 -45.29
N HIS A 302 12.45 6.31 -44.33
CA HIS A 302 12.87 7.67 -44.02
C HIS A 302 13.93 7.73 -42.91
N SER A 303 14.78 6.71 -42.76
CA SER A 303 15.91 6.72 -41.80
C SER A 303 15.50 6.78 -40.31
N ALA A 304 14.34 6.24 -39.94
CA ALA A 304 14.07 5.93 -38.54
C ALA A 304 15.07 4.87 -38.04
N SER A 305 15.69 5.13 -36.88
CA SER A 305 16.73 4.28 -36.33
C SER A 305 16.15 3.00 -35.72
N LEU A 306 16.63 1.85 -36.21
CA LEU A 306 16.32 0.52 -35.68
C LEU A 306 16.85 0.30 -34.26
N GLU A 307 17.91 1.01 -33.90
CA GLU A 307 18.61 0.90 -32.62
C GLU A 307 18.30 2.08 -31.69
N ALA A 308 17.30 2.90 -32.02
CA ALA A 308 16.79 3.89 -31.08
C ALA A 308 16.30 3.18 -29.81
N VAL A 309 16.59 3.75 -28.65
CA VAL A 309 16.19 3.18 -27.36
C VAL A 309 15.32 4.15 -26.56
N THR A 310 14.35 3.65 -25.82
CA THR A 310 13.64 4.42 -24.78
C THR A 310 14.59 4.80 -23.63
N GLU A 311 14.13 5.60 -22.66
CA GLU A 311 14.90 5.87 -21.43
C GLU A 311 15.20 4.58 -20.64
N SER A 312 14.33 3.57 -20.75
CA SER A 312 14.56 2.23 -20.19
C SER A 312 15.40 1.32 -21.09
N GLY A 313 15.97 1.82 -22.19
CA GLY A 313 16.84 1.05 -23.08
C GLY A 313 16.10 0.12 -24.04
N LEU A 314 14.77 0.23 -24.21
CA LEU A 314 14.01 -0.66 -25.10
C LEU A 314 14.17 -0.22 -26.55
N THR A 315 14.57 -1.13 -27.43
CA THR A 315 14.55 -0.92 -28.89
C THR A 315 13.16 -1.25 -29.48
N PRO A 316 12.85 -0.87 -30.74
CA PRO A 316 11.63 -1.32 -31.42
C PRO A 316 11.47 -2.84 -31.47
N LEU A 317 12.59 -3.58 -31.51
CA LEU A 317 12.58 -5.05 -31.46
C LEU A 317 12.15 -5.58 -30.09
N HIS A 318 12.59 -4.96 -29.00
CA HIS A 318 12.10 -5.30 -27.65
C HIS A 318 10.60 -5.08 -27.52
N VAL A 319 10.13 -3.91 -27.97
CA VAL A 319 8.70 -3.52 -27.87
C VAL A 319 7.83 -4.47 -28.69
N SER A 320 8.18 -4.73 -29.95
CA SER A 320 7.43 -5.67 -30.79
C SER A 320 7.48 -7.11 -30.28
N SER A 321 8.60 -7.53 -29.68
CA SER A 321 8.73 -8.86 -29.08
C SER A 321 7.87 -9.04 -27.84
N PHE A 322 7.81 -8.01 -26.98
CA PHE A 322 6.93 -7.99 -25.81
C PHE A 322 5.45 -7.98 -26.21
N MET A 323 5.09 -7.32 -27.31
CA MET A 323 3.71 -7.22 -27.78
C MET A 323 3.25 -8.41 -28.64
N GLY A 324 4.16 -9.31 -29.00
CA GLY A 324 3.84 -10.51 -29.79
C GLY A 324 3.67 -10.27 -31.29
N HIS A 325 4.15 -9.14 -31.82
CA HIS A 325 3.95 -8.77 -33.22
C HIS A 325 4.98 -9.43 -34.14
N LEU A 326 4.82 -10.74 -34.40
CA LEU A 326 5.78 -11.56 -35.15
C LEU A 326 6.18 -10.95 -36.50
N ASN A 327 5.25 -10.43 -37.28
CA ASN A 327 5.55 -9.86 -38.59
C ASN A 327 6.43 -8.61 -38.51
N ILE A 328 6.26 -7.80 -37.45
CA ILE A 328 7.12 -6.65 -37.18
C ILE A 328 8.51 -7.11 -36.77
N VAL A 329 8.61 -8.09 -35.86
CA VAL A 329 9.88 -8.70 -35.44
C VAL A 329 10.66 -9.22 -36.65
N LYS A 330 10.00 -9.95 -37.55
CA LYS A 330 10.58 -10.45 -38.80
C LYS A 330 11.17 -9.33 -39.65
N ILE A 331 10.41 -8.27 -39.91
CA ILE A 331 10.87 -7.16 -40.74
C ILE A 331 12.02 -6.40 -40.08
N LEU A 332 11.94 -6.12 -38.77
CA LEU A 332 12.99 -5.42 -38.05
C LEU A 332 14.32 -6.19 -38.11
N MET A 333 14.30 -7.51 -37.90
CA MET A 333 15.50 -8.34 -38.01
C MET A 333 16.03 -8.43 -39.45
N GLN A 334 15.15 -8.54 -40.45
CA GLN A 334 15.55 -8.47 -41.87
C GLN A 334 16.21 -7.13 -42.23
N LYS A 335 15.83 -6.05 -41.55
CA LYS A 335 16.43 -4.72 -41.69
C LYS A 335 17.69 -4.52 -40.84
N GLY A 336 18.11 -5.53 -40.07
CA GLY A 336 19.37 -5.53 -39.32
C GLY A 336 19.24 -5.29 -37.82
N ALA A 337 18.03 -5.28 -37.24
CA ALA A 337 17.87 -5.14 -35.80
C ALA A 337 18.46 -6.35 -35.05
N SER A 338 19.28 -6.10 -34.04
CA SER A 338 20.00 -7.16 -33.33
C SER A 338 19.13 -7.87 -32.28
N PRO A 339 19.03 -9.22 -32.29
CA PRO A 339 18.38 -9.97 -31.21
C PRO A 339 19.22 -10.03 -29.93
N HIS A 340 20.44 -9.48 -29.95
CA HIS A 340 21.37 -9.39 -28.82
C HIS A 340 21.31 -8.04 -28.10
N ALA A 341 20.58 -7.07 -28.66
CA ALA A 341 20.40 -5.77 -28.02
C ALA A 341 19.84 -5.98 -26.60
N SER A 342 20.31 -5.18 -25.65
CA SER A 342 19.91 -5.28 -24.25
C SER A 342 19.43 -3.94 -23.71
N ASN A 343 18.36 -3.97 -22.91
CA ASN A 343 17.85 -2.79 -22.22
C ASN A 343 18.69 -2.44 -20.97
N VAL A 344 18.26 -1.46 -20.16
CA VAL A 344 18.98 -1.06 -18.93
C VAL A 344 19.05 -2.17 -17.87
N LYS A 345 18.13 -3.14 -17.92
CA LYS A 345 18.13 -4.35 -17.08
C LYS A 345 18.90 -5.51 -17.73
N VAL A 346 19.62 -5.25 -18.81
CA VAL A 346 20.37 -6.25 -19.59
C VAL A 346 19.44 -7.34 -20.19
N GLU A 347 18.15 -7.05 -20.31
CA GLU A 347 17.19 -7.99 -20.90
C GLU A 347 17.20 -7.84 -22.42
N THR A 348 17.16 -8.98 -23.12
CA THR A 348 17.10 -9.07 -24.58
C THR A 348 15.65 -9.15 -25.09
N PRO A 349 15.38 -9.04 -26.42
CA PRO A 349 14.05 -9.28 -26.98
C PRO A 349 13.49 -10.66 -26.64
N LEU A 350 14.35 -11.67 -26.49
CA LEU A 350 13.93 -13.01 -26.06
C LEU A 350 13.41 -13.01 -24.61
N HIS A 351 14.01 -12.25 -23.69
CA HIS A 351 13.46 -12.08 -22.34
C HIS A 351 12.07 -11.46 -22.38
N MET A 352 11.86 -10.46 -23.24
CA MET A 352 10.57 -9.79 -23.42
C MET A 352 9.50 -10.78 -23.93
N ALA A 353 9.80 -11.53 -24.98
CA ALA A 353 8.91 -12.55 -25.54
C ALA A 353 8.61 -13.66 -24.52
N SER A 354 9.63 -14.14 -23.80
CA SER A 354 9.48 -15.19 -22.78
C SER A 354 8.65 -14.74 -21.58
N ARG A 355 8.73 -13.47 -21.19
CA ARG A 355 7.91 -12.92 -20.11
C ARG A 355 6.46 -12.73 -20.52
N ALA A 356 6.22 -12.28 -21.75
CA ALA A 356 4.87 -12.11 -22.30
C ALA A 356 4.23 -13.42 -22.77
N GLY A 357 5.02 -14.48 -22.96
CA GLY A 357 4.54 -15.81 -23.38
C GLY A 357 4.36 -15.96 -24.90
N HIS A 358 4.96 -15.09 -25.71
CA HIS A 358 4.81 -15.11 -27.17
C HIS A 358 5.74 -16.14 -27.83
N CYS A 359 5.29 -17.39 -27.88
CA CYS A 359 6.09 -18.53 -28.35
C CYS A 359 6.56 -18.38 -29.80
N GLU A 360 5.69 -17.95 -30.72
CA GLU A 360 6.07 -17.77 -32.14
C GLU A 360 7.17 -16.72 -32.33
N VAL A 361 7.13 -15.65 -31.54
CA VAL A 361 8.18 -14.63 -31.55
C VAL A 361 9.48 -15.20 -30.98
N ALA A 362 9.42 -15.90 -29.84
CA ALA A 362 10.59 -16.50 -29.23
C ALA A 362 11.24 -17.55 -30.15
N GLU A 363 10.44 -18.39 -30.80
CA GLU A 363 10.91 -19.38 -31.77
C GLU A 363 11.64 -18.70 -32.93
N PHE A 364 11.04 -17.66 -33.52
CA PHE A 364 11.69 -16.91 -34.59
C PHE A 364 12.99 -16.25 -34.12
N LEU A 365 13.02 -15.65 -32.93
CA LEU A 365 14.24 -15.06 -32.36
C LEU A 365 15.34 -16.13 -32.17
N LEU A 366 15.00 -17.29 -31.63
CA LEU A 366 15.93 -18.41 -31.41
C LEU A 366 16.49 -18.97 -32.72
N GLN A 367 15.64 -19.13 -33.74
CA GLN A 367 16.07 -19.53 -35.09
C GLN A 367 17.02 -18.52 -35.74
N ASN A 368 16.94 -17.24 -35.34
CA ASN A 368 17.81 -16.17 -35.80
C ASN A 368 18.89 -15.80 -34.76
N ALA A 369 19.43 -16.83 -34.08
CA ALA A 369 20.59 -16.74 -33.20
C ALA A 369 20.41 -15.86 -31.95
N ALA A 370 19.19 -15.68 -31.43
CA ALA A 370 19.01 -15.09 -30.10
C ALA A 370 19.63 -15.98 -29.00
N PRO A 371 20.39 -15.42 -28.06
CA PRO A 371 21.03 -16.19 -26.99
C PRO A 371 20.00 -16.73 -26.00
N VAL A 372 19.76 -18.04 -26.04
CA VAL A 372 18.74 -18.74 -25.22
C VAL A 372 18.98 -18.60 -23.71
N ASP A 373 20.25 -18.59 -23.29
CA ASP A 373 20.70 -18.45 -21.89
C ASP A 373 21.32 -17.05 -21.62
N ALA A 374 20.93 -16.02 -22.38
CA ALA A 374 21.34 -14.65 -22.06
C ALA A 374 20.96 -14.30 -20.62
N LYS A 375 21.86 -13.60 -19.93
CA LYS A 375 21.70 -13.22 -18.53
C LYS A 375 21.37 -11.74 -18.44
N ALA A 376 20.19 -11.44 -17.94
CA ALA A 376 19.78 -10.10 -17.53
C ALA A 376 20.34 -9.76 -16.13
N LYS A 377 19.91 -8.64 -15.56
CA LYS A 377 20.11 -8.28 -14.15
C LYS A 377 19.72 -9.47 -13.25
N ASP A 378 20.50 -9.69 -12.21
CA ASP A 378 20.40 -10.86 -11.31
C ASP A 378 20.66 -12.22 -11.96
N ASP A 379 21.41 -12.27 -13.06
CA ASP A 379 21.70 -13.49 -13.82
C ASP A 379 20.42 -14.24 -14.26
N GLN A 380 19.31 -13.53 -14.44
CA GLN A 380 18.06 -14.13 -14.88
C GLN A 380 18.13 -14.44 -16.38
N THR A 381 17.69 -15.63 -16.76
CA THR A 381 17.59 -16.07 -18.16
C THR A 381 16.15 -16.00 -18.65
N PRO A 382 15.89 -16.05 -19.97
CA PRO A 382 14.52 -16.12 -20.51
C PRO A 382 13.70 -17.28 -19.92
N LEU A 383 14.35 -18.41 -19.61
CA LEU A 383 13.71 -19.55 -18.97
C LEU A 383 13.23 -19.23 -17.54
N HIS A 384 13.96 -18.41 -16.79
CA HIS A 384 13.51 -17.93 -15.47
C HIS A 384 12.27 -17.03 -15.61
N CYS A 385 12.24 -16.16 -16.62
CA CYS A 385 11.08 -15.31 -16.91
C CYS A 385 9.85 -16.15 -17.27
N ALA A 386 10.00 -17.12 -18.17
CA ALA A 386 8.92 -18.02 -18.56
C ALA A 386 8.41 -18.87 -17.39
N ALA A 387 9.33 -19.40 -16.57
CA ALA A 387 8.98 -20.23 -15.42
C ALA A 387 8.25 -19.45 -14.31
N ARG A 388 8.61 -18.19 -14.08
CA ARG A 388 7.91 -17.28 -13.17
C ARG A 388 6.48 -17.00 -13.61
N MET A 389 6.30 -16.83 -14.91
CA MET A 389 5.01 -16.52 -15.50
C MET A 389 4.13 -17.75 -15.76
N GLY A 390 4.65 -18.97 -15.52
CA GLY A 390 3.90 -20.22 -15.72
C GLY A 390 3.62 -20.51 -17.21
N HIS A 391 4.42 -19.96 -18.13
CA HIS A 391 4.21 -20.11 -19.57
C HIS A 391 4.75 -21.46 -20.04
N ASN A 392 3.94 -22.51 -19.89
CA ASN A 392 4.35 -23.90 -20.13
C ASN A 392 4.95 -24.15 -21.53
N GLU A 393 4.30 -23.66 -22.58
CA GLU A 393 4.77 -23.87 -23.96
C GLU A 393 6.06 -23.08 -24.24
N MET A 394 6.20 -21.88 -23.68
CA MET A 394 7.45 -21.12 -23.74
C MET A 394 8.60 -21.83 -23.03
N VAL A 395 8.32 -22.43 -21.86
CA VAL A 395 9.32 -23.21 -21.11
C VAL A 395 9.78 -24.42 -21.93
N LYS A 396 8.86 -25.18 -22.54
CA LYS A 396 9.21 -26.29 -23.45
C LYS A 396 10.07 -25.81 -24.61
N LEU A 397 9.62 -24.77 -25.32
CA LEU A 397 10.33 -24.21 -26.47
C LEU A 397 11.77 -23.81 -26.14
N LEU A 398 11.97 -23.11 -25.02
CA LEU A 398 13.31 -22.70 -24.58
C LEU A 398 14.20 -23.92 -24.28
N LEU A 399 13.66 -24.95 -23.62
CA LEU A 399 14.40 -26.18 -23.30
C LEU A 399 14.73 -27.01 -24.54
N GLU A 400 13.82 -27.09 -25.51
CA GLU A 400 14.06 -27.71 -26.83
C GLU A 400 15.18 -26.99 -27.60
N HIS A 401 15.29 -25.67 -27.43
CA HIS A 401 16.39 -24.85 -27.91
C HIS A 401 17.62 -24.84 -26.97
N LYS A 402 17.76 -25.86 -26.11
CA LYS A 402 18.92 -26.11 -25.25
C LYS A 402 19.16 -25.06 -24.15
N ALA A 403 18.12 -24.36 -23.68
CA ALA A 403 18.22 -23.59 -22.43
C ALA A 403 18.65 -24.49 -21.28
N ASN A 404 19.59 -24.05 -20.44
CA ASN A 404 20.01 -24.83 -19.29
C ASN A 404 18.98 -24.72 -18.13
N PRO A 405 18.25 -25.80 -17.77
CA PRO A 405 17.24 -25.78 -16.70
C PRO A 405 17.82 -25.52 -15.30
N ASN A 406 19.13 -25.68 -15.16
CA ASN A 406 19.87 -25.56 -13.90
C ASN A 406 20.70 -24.28 -13.81
N SER A 407 20.59 -23.37 -14.78
CA SER A 407 21.09 -22.00 -14.67
C SER A 407 20.52 -21.35 -13.41
N THR A 408 21.32 -20.55 -12.72
CA THR A 408 20.92 -19.92 -11.47
C THR A 408 21.02 -18.41 -11.53
N THR A 409 20.06 -17.73 -10.92
CA THR A 409 20.15 -16.29 -10.62
C THR A 409 21.30 -15.98 -9.65
N THR A 410 21.55 -14.69 -9.41
CA THR A 410 22.50 -14.21 -8.40
C THR A 410 22.18 -14.73 -7.00
N ALA A 411 20.91 -14.97 -6.66
CA ALA A 411 20.50 -15.57 -5.37
C ALA A 411 20.60 -17.12 -5.36
N GLY A 412 20.98 -17.74 -6.48
CA GLY A 412 21.08 -19.19 -6.63
C GLY A 412 19.76 -19.87 -6.99
N HIS A 413 18.72 -19.14 -7.41
CA HIS A 413 17.45 -19.75 -7.80
C HIS A 413 17.55 -20.30 -9.21
N THR A 414 17.15 -21.56 -9.41
CA THR A 414 16.89 -22.12 -10.75
C THR A 414 15.44 -21.86 -11.17
N SER A 415 15.11 -22.08 -12.44
CA SER A 415 13.73 -22.05 -12.94
C SER A 415 12.77 -22.96 -12.14
N LEU A 416 13.25 -24.10 -11.65
CA LEU A 416 12.46 -25.00 -10.80
C LEU A 416 12.18 -24.40 -9.41
N HIS A 417 13.13 -23.65 -8.83
CA HIS A 417 12.87 -22.91 -7.59
C HIS A 417 11.81 -21.83 -7.79
N ILE A 418 11.87 -21.13 -8.93
CA ILE A 418 10.90 -20.09 -9.27
C ILE A 418 9.51 -20.70 -9.47
N ALA A 419 9.39 -21.76 -10.28
CA ALA A 419 8.11 -22.47 -10.44
C ALA A 419 7.54 -22.98 -9.10
N SER A 420 8.43 -23.45 -8.20
CA SER A 420 8.05 -23.88 -6.84
C SER A 420 7.62 -22.74 -5.92
N ARG A 421 8.15 -21.53 -6.12
CA ARG A 421 7.72 -20.33 -5.38
C ARG A 421 6.34 -19.86 -5.85
N GLU A 422 6.15 -19.79 -7.17
CA GLU A 422 4.92 -19.26 -7.76
C GLU A 422 3.75 -20.27 -7.69
N GLY A 423 4.06 -21.58 -7.63
CA GLY A 423 3.06 -22.65 -7.57
C GLY A 423 2.67 -23.21 -8.94
N HIS A 424 3.53 -23.06 -9.95
CA HIS A 424 3.25 -23.51 -11.32
C HIS A 424 3.58 -25.00 -11.48
N THR A 425 2.69 -25.88 -11.03
CA THR A 425 2.90 -27.34 -11.01
C THR A 425 3.22 -27.92 -12.39
N GLN A 426 2.49 -27.51 -13.43
CA GLN A 426 2.76 -28.00 -14.79
C GLN A 426 4.12 -27.54 -15.32
N THR A 427 4.51 -26.29 -15.05
CA THR A 427 5.84 -25.79 -15.38
C THR A 427 6.92 -26.57 -14.64
N ALA A 428 6.74 -26.84 -13.35
CA ALA A 428 7.66 -27.66 -12.56
C ALA A 428 7.78 -29.08 -13.12
N SER A 429 6.67 -29.70 -13.58
CA SER A 429 6.69 -31.01 -14.22
C SER A 429 7.55 -31.00 -15.50
N ILE A 430 7.30 -30.03 -16.39
CA ILE A 430 8.05 -29.90 -17.64
C ILE A 430 9.55 -29.71 -17.37
N LEU A 431 9.90 -28.86 -16.40
CA LEU A 431 11.29 -28.64 -16.01
C LEU A 431 11.95 -29.94 -15.52
N LEU A 432 11.25 -30.75 -14.73
CA LEU A 432 11.76 -32.03 -14.23
C LEU A 432 11.91 -33.08 -15.35
N ASP A 433 10.94 -33.12 -16.28
CA ASP A 433 11.00 -33.99 -17.46
C ASP A 433 12.20 -33.62 -18.36
N MET A 434 12.57 -32.33 -18.37
CA MET A 434 13.71 -31.78 -19.09
C MET A 434 14.96 -31.61 -18.20
N ASN A 435 15.20 -32.54 -17.27
CA ASN A 435 16.44 -32.66 -16.49
C ASN A 435 16.78 -31.50 -15.50
N ALA A 436 15.78 -30.77 -14.99
CA ALA A 436 15.99 -29.87 -13.85
C ALA A 436 16.35 -30.66 -12.56
N GLN A 437 17.34 -30.18 -11.81
CA GLN A 437 17.83 -30.83 -10.61
C GLN A 437 16.98 -30.49 -9.38
N LEU A 438 16.42 -31.53 -8.74
CA LEU A 438 15.68 -31.45 -7.48
C LEU A 438 16.56 -31.07 -6.27
N THR A 439 17.87 -31.28 -6.37
CA THR A 439 18.83 -31.13 -5.26
C THR A 439 19.62 -29.83 -5.31
N LYS A 440 19.50 -29.06 -6.40
CA LYS A 440 20.19 -27.77 -6.51
C LYS A 440 19.72 -26.85 -5.39
N MET A 441 20.64 -26.14 -4.76
CA MET A 441 20.34 -25.25 -3.64
C MET A 441 20.58 -23.79 -4.01
N THR A 442 19.74 -22.90 -3.47
CA THR A 442 19.97 -21.46 -3.49
C THR A 442 21.20 -21.08 -2.64
N LYS A 443 21.62 -19.81 -2.70
CA LYS A 443 22.69 -19.30 -1.82
C LYS A 443 22.34 -19.44 -0.33
N LYS A 444 21.05 -19.44 0.04
CA LYS A 444 20.56 -19.69 1.41
C LYS A 444 20.48 -21.19 1.77
N GLY A 445 20.77 -22.09 0.83
CA GLY A 445 20.75 -23.53 1.05
C GLY A 445 19.37 -24.19 0.89
N PHE A 446 18.43 -23.55 0.18
CA PHE A 446 17.10 -24.11 -0.04
C PHE A 446 17.05 -24.86 -1.37
N THR A 447 16.54 -26.09 -1.35
CA THR A 447 16.12 -26.84 -2.54
C THR A 447 14.74 -26.34 -3.03
N PRO A 448 14.26 -26.75 -4.23
CA PRO A 448 12.90 -26.43 -4.66
C PRO A 448 11.82 -26.86 -3.67
N LEU A 449 12.00 -27.99 -2.98
CA LEU A 449 11.05 -28.47 -1.96
C LEU A 449 11.02 -27.55 -0.72
N HIS A 450 12.15 -26.99 -0.31
CA HIS A 450 12.16 -25.96 0.76
C HIS A 450 11.38 -24.71 0.33
N VAL A 451 11.51 -24.31 -0.94
CA VAL A 451 10.80 -23.14 -1.47
C VAL A 451 9.29 -23.42 -1.53
N ALA A 452 8.86 -24.58 -2.06
CA ALA A 452 7.45 -24.97 -2.05
C ALA A 452 6.88 -25.01 -0.63
N ALA A 453 7.66 -25.54 0.34
CA ALA A 453 7.30 -25.58 1.75
C ALA A 453 7.20 -24.19 2.39
N LYS A 454 8.06 -23.23 1.99
CA LYS A 454 8.01 -21.84 2.45
C LYS A 454 6.73 -21.12 2.00
N TYR A 455 6.36 -21.31 0.74
CA TYR A 455 5.27 -20.57 0.10
C TYR A 455 3.94 -21.34 0.06
N GLY A 456 3.84 -22.46 0.79
CA GLY A 456 2.60 -23.24 0.93
C GLY A 456 2.12 -23.89 -0.38
N LYS A 457 3.01 -24.18 -1.33
CA LYS A 457 2.65 -24.73 -2.64
C LYS A 457 2.52 -26.26 -2.58
N VAL A 458 1.39 -26.73 -2.04
CA VAL A 458 1.10 -28.15 -1.78
C VAL A 458 1.24 -28.99 -3.05
N ASP A 459 0.61 -28.62 -4.16
CA ASP A 459 0.65 -29.39 -5.41
C ASP A 459 2.06 -29.53 -5.98
N VAL A 460 2.87 -28.47 -5.90
CA VAL A 460 4.27 -28.54 -6.32
C VAL A 460 5.08 -29.41 -5.35
N ALA A 461 4.83 -29.32 -4.04
CA ALA A 461 5.48 -30.19 -3.07
C ALA A 461 5.14 -31.67 -3.29
N VAL A 462 3.88 -32.00 -3.61
CA VAL A 462 3.44 -33.35 -3.99
C VAL A 462 4.26 -33.84 -5.19
N LEU A 463 4.25 -33.07 -6.28
CA LEU A 463 4.99 -33.41 -7.49
C LEU A 463 6.50 -33.62 -7.21
N LEU A 464 7.13 -32.72 -6.46
CA LEU A 464 8.56 -32.83 -6.14
C LEU A 464 8.86 -34.11 -5.35
N LEU A 465 8.03 -34.47 -4.38
CA LEU A 465 8.18 -35.68 -3.58
C LEU A 465 7.95 -36.95 -4.42
N GLU A 466 6.96 -36.94 -5.31
CA GLU A 466 6.70 -38.04 -6.26
C GLU A 466 7.87 -38.25 -7.24
N ARG A 467 8.55 -37.16 -7.62
CA ARG A 467 9.78 -37.21 -8.43
C ARG A 467 11.04 -37.51 -7.61
N GLY A 468 10.91 -37.86 -6.34
CA GLY A 468 12.02 -38.34 -5.50
C GLY A 468 12.78 -37.25 -4.74
N ALA A 469 12.21 -36.05 -4.55
CA ALA A 469 12.81 -35.07 -3.65
C ALA A 469 12.88 -35.61 -2.22
N ASN A 470 14.05 -35.48 -1.58
CA ASN A 470 14.22 -35.92 -0.20
C ASN A 470 13.47 -34.97 0.78
N PRO A 471 12.44 -35.44 1.51
CA PRO A 471 11.70 -34.62 2.48
C PRO A 471 12.55 -34.16 3.68
N ASN A 472 13.71 -34.80 3.88
CA ASN A 472 14.68 -34.52 4.94
C ASN A 472 15.95 -33.84 4.40
N ALA A 473 15.93 -33.31 3.16
CA ALA A 473 17.06 -32.57 2.62
C ALA A 473 17.44 -31.43 3.58
N ALA A 474 18.67 -31.41 4.07
CA ALA A 474 19.14 -30.38 4.98
C ALA A 474 19.77 -29.22 4.19
N GLY A 475 19.30 -28.00 4.41
CA GLY A 475 19.96 -26.79 3.92
C GLY A 475 21.22 -26.43 4.71
N LYS A 476 21.79 -25.25 4.45
CA LYS A 476 23.07 -24.79 5.06
C LYS A 476 23.07 -24.73 6.59
N VAL A 477 21.90 -24.56 7.22
CA VAL A 477 21.73 -24.47 8.69
C VAL A 477 21.10 -25.74 9.27
N GLY A 478 21.07 -26.84 8.49
CA GLY A 478 20.39 -28.08 8.91
C GLY A 478 18.87 -28.00 8.88
N LEU A 479 18.28 -26.90 8.40
CA LEU A 479 16.84 -26.78 8.23
C LEU A 479 16.39 -27.71 7.11
N THR A 480 15.35 -28.50 7.39
CA THR A 480 14.66 -29.34 6.42
C THR A 480 13.42 -28.62 5.86
N PRO A 481 12.80 -29.07 4.76
CA PRO A 481 11.52 -28.55 4.30
C PRO A 481 10.45 -28.51 5.39
N LEU A 482 10.45 -29.50 6.30
CA LEU A 482 9.50 -29.55 7.41
C LEU A 482 9.69 -28.38 8.40
N HIS A 483 10.93 -28.04 8.74
CA HIS A 483 11.19 -26.84 9.56
C HIS A 483 10.66 -25.57 8.89
N VAL A 484 10.88 -25.45 7.58
CA VAL A 484 10.46 -24.27 6.81
C VAL A 484 8.93 -24.18 6.72
N ALA A 485 8.25 -25.30 6.48
CA ALA A 485 6.79 -25.36 6.45
C ALA A 485 6.17 -24.97 7.81
N VAL A 486 6.72 -25.50 8.91
CA VAL A 486 6.28 -25.14 10.27
C VAL A 486 6.53 -23.67 10.55
N HIS A 487 7.71 -23.13 10.25
CA HIS A 487 8.01 -21.72 10.48
C HIS A 487 7.04 -20.76 9.78
N HIS A 488 6.49 -21.14 8.63
CA HIS A 488 5.53 -20.34 7.86
C HIS A 488 4.08 -20.78 8.07
N ASN A 489 3.82 -21.67 9.03
CA ASN A 489 2.50 -22.19 9.36
C ASN A 489 1.75 -22.83 8.17
N ASN A 490 2.47 -23.46 7.24
CA ASN A 490 1.88 -24.11 6.08
C ASN A 490 1.42 -25.54 6.43
N PHE A 491 0.34 -25.64 7.21
CA PHE A 491 -0.14 -26.91 7.80
C PHE A 491 -0.35 -28.04 6.79
N ASP A 492 -0.92 -27.75 5.62
CA ASP A 492 -1.13 -28.78 4.58
C ASP A 492 0.20 -29.36 4.07
N VAL A 493 1.22 -28.52 3.90
CA VAL A 493 2.56 -28.98 3.51
C VAL A 493 3.24 -29.73 4.66
N VAL A 494 3.00 -29.34 5.91
CA VAL A 494 3.48 -30.09 7.08
C VAL A 494 2.93 -31.52 7.06
N ASN A 495 1.61 -31.68 6.92
CA ASN A 495 0.98 -33.01 6.88
C ASN A 495 1.45 -33.83 5.68
N LEU A 496 1.58 -33.20 4.51
CA LEU A 496 2.15 -33.83 3.33
C LEU A 496 3.56 -34.35 3.60
N LEU A 497 4.46 -33.50 4.10
CA LEU A 497 5.85 -33.87 4.36
C LEU A 497 5.94 -35.01 5.39
N LEU A 498 5.17 -34.95 6.47
CA LEU A 498 5.10 -36.03 7.48
C LEU A 498 4.64 -37.36 6.86
N SER A 499 3.57 -37.33 6.06
CA SER A 499 3.03 -38.52 5.38
C SER A 499 4.00 -39.13 4.35
N LYS A 500 4.92 -38.32 3.82
CA LYS A 500 5.93 -38.71 2.82
C LYS A 500 7.31 -38.96 3.43
N GLY A 501 7.41 -39.17 4.75
CA GLY A 501 8.65 -39.57 5.43
C GLY A 501 9.53 -38.41 5.92
N GLY A 502 8.98 -37.19 5.99
CA GLY A 502 9.61 -36.07 6.68
C GLY A 502 9.73 -36.34 8.17
N SER A 503 10.93 -36.30 8.72
CA SER A 503 11.22 -36.66 10.10
C SER A 503 10.93 -35.48 11.03
N PRO A 504 10.02 -35.62 12.01
CA PRO A 504 9.76 -34.59 13.02
C PRO A 504 10.88 -34.48 14.06
N HIS A 505 11.88 -35.36 14.00
CA HIS A 505 13.03 -35.42 14.91
C HIS A 505 14.25 -34.67 14.36
N SER A 506 14.21 -34.26 13.08
CA SER A 506 15.33 -33.56 12.45
C SER A 506 15.66 -32.31 13.26
N ALA A 507 16.92 -32.11 13.58
CA ALA A 507 17.38 -30.96 14.35
C ALA A 507 18.15 -29.99 13.43
N ALA A 508 17.81 -28.71 13.50
CA ALA A 508 18.58 -27.62 12.91
C ALA A 508 19.93 -27.44 13.63
N ARG A 509 20.79 -26.54 13.14
CA ARG A 509 22.13 -26.30 13.70
C ARG A 509 22.15 -25.95 15.20
N ASN A 510 21.12 -25.30 15.72
CA ASN A 510 20.96 -24.97 17.14
C ASN A 510 20.30 -26.09 17.97
N GLY A 511 19.99 -27.24 17.35
CA GLY A 511 19.27 -28.36 17.96
C GLY A 511 17.75 -28.23 17.93
N TYR A 512 17.18 -27.18 17.31
CA TYR A 512 15.74 -27.02 17.27
C TYR A 512 15.13 -28.01 16.30
N THR A 513 14.10 -28.72 16.76
CA THR A 513 13.23 -29.54 15.90
C THR A 513 12.03 -28.73 15.41
N PRO A 514 11.24 -29.23 14.44
CA PRO A 514 10.01 -28.56 14.02
C PRO A 514 9.05 -28.29 15.20
N LEU A 515 8.99 -29.19 16.20
CA LEU A 515 8.14 -29.00 17.38
C LEU A 515 8.58 -27.79 18.23
N HIS A 516 9.87 -27.49 18.32
CA HIS A 516 10.34 -26.28 19.01
C HIS A 516 9.80 -25.01 18.34
N ILE A 517 9.80 -24.98 17.01
CA ILE A 517 9.29 -23.84 16.23
C ILE A 517 7.78 -23.69 16.42
N ALA A 518 7.03 -24.80 16.28
CA ALA A 518 5.58 -24.81 16.46
C ALA A 518 5.17 -24.36 17.88
N SER A 519 5.89 -24.81 18.91
CA SER A 519 5.63 -24.42 20.30
C SER A 519 5.92 -22.96 20.59
N LYS A 520 6.97 -22.39 19.98
CA LYS A 520 7.27 -20.95 20.11
C LYS A 520 6.21 -20.08 19.43
N GLN A 521 5.68 -20.49 18.28
CA GLN A 521 4.73 -19.71 17.48
C GLN A 521 3.25 -20.02 17.79
N ASN A 522 2.98 -20.81 18.85
CA ASN A 522 1.63 -21.23 19.24
C ASN A 522 0.83 -21.95 18.12
N GLN A 523 1.47 -22.78 17.31
CA GLN A 523 0.79 -23.54 16.24
C GLN A 523 0.30 -24.88 16.79
N VAL A 524 -0.82 -24.89 17.51
CA VAL A 524 -1.33 -26.05 18.27
C VAL A 524 -1.66 -27.23 17.36
N GLU A 525 -2.24 -26.98 16.18
CA GLU A 525 -2.60 -28.01 15.20
C GLU A 525 -1.36 -28.66 14.58
N VAL A 526 -0.38 -27.83 14.20
CA VAL A 526 0.93 -28.29 13.68
C VAL A 526 1.65 -29.11 14.74
N ALA A 527 1.73 -28.62 15.98
CA ALA A 527 2.33 -29.34 17.09
C ALA A 527 1.62 -30.68 17.36
N SER A 528 0.28 -30.70 17.31
CA SER A 528 -0.51 -31.93 17.45
C SER A 528 -0.17 -32.95 16.37
N SER A 529 -0.07 -32.51 15.11
CA SER A 529 0.32 -33.39 13.99
C SER A 529 1.74 -33.93 14.15
N LEU A 530 2.70 -33.08 14.53
CA LEU A 530 4.09 -33.49 14.79
C LEU A 530 4.17 -34.54 15.91
N LEU A 531 3.46 -34.32 17.03
CA LEU A 531 3.41 -35.25 18.16
C LEU A 531 2.75 -36.58 17.78
N GLN A 532 1.70 -36.55 16.96
CA GLN A 532 1.07 -37.78 16.42
C GLN A 532 2.03 -38.59 15.54
N HIS A 533 2.94 -37.92 14.83
CA HIS A 533 3.98 -38.54 14.00
C HIS A 533 5.27 -38.84 14.78
N GLY A 534 5.21 -38.88 16.11
CA GLY A 534 6.30 -39.37 16.97
C GLY A 534 7.25 -38.30 17.51
N ALA A 535 7.04 -37.01 17.25
CA ALA A 535 7.85 -35.96 17.87
C ALA A 535 7.81 -36.09 19.41
N SER A 536 8.96 -35.98 20.07
CA SER A 536 9.02 -35.99 21.53
C SER A 536 8.86 -34.58 22.10
N ALA A 537 7.88 -34.41 23.00
CA ALA A 537 7.67 -33.17 23.76
C ALA A 537 8.84 -32.82 24.71
N ASN A 538 9.74 -33.79 24.96
CA ASN A 538 10.92 -33.66 25.81
C ASN A 538 12.21 -33.51 25.00
N THR A 539 12.15 -33.35 23.68
CA THR A 539 13.35 -33.16 22.87
C THR A 539 14.08 -31.90 23.31
N GLU A 540 15.40 -31.98 23.48
CA GLU A 540 16.24 -30.87 23.89
C GLU A 540 17.03 -30.31 22.71
N SER A 541 17.08 -28.98 22.60
CA SER A 541 18.04 -28.29 21.74
C SER A 541 19.48 -28.42 22.25
N LEU A 542 20.45 -27.85 21.52
CA LEU A 542 21.84 -27.81 21.99
C LEU A 542 22.03 -27.05 23.31
N GLN A 543 21.06 -26.25 23.77
CA GLN A 543 21.10 -25.58 25.07
C GLN A 543 20.24 -26.26 26.14
N GLY A 544 19.71 -27.46 25.90
CA GLY A 544 18.80 -28.15 26.82
C GLY A 544 17.39 -27.55 26.85
N VAL A 545 17.06 -26.67 25.91
CA VAL A 545 15.72 -26.07 25.82
C VAL A 545 14.78 -27.10 25.20
N THR A 546 13.63 -27.32 25.82
CA THR A 546 12.56 -28.18 25.29
C THR A 546 11.42 -27.35 24.66
N PRO A 547 10.52 -27.94 23.85
CA PRO A 547 9.32 -27.25 23.37
C PRO A 547 8.48 -26.62 24.49
N LEU A 548 8.39 -27.29 25.66
CA LEU A 548 7.66 -26.78 26.83
C LEU A 548 8.30 -25.51 27.42
N HIS A 549 9.64 -25.39 27.40
CA HIS A 549 10.30 -24.15 27.81
C HIS A 549 9.86 -22.98 26.94
N LEU A 550 9.84 -23.16 25.62
CA LEU A 550 9.45 -22.12 24.66
C LEU A 550 7.97 -21.74 24.83
N ALA A 551 7.07 -22.72 24.85
CA ALA A 551 5.63 -22.44 25.02
C ALA A 551 5.31 -21.72 26.34
N SER A 552 6.03 -22.08 27.41
CA SER A 552 5.83 -21.47 28.74
C SER A 552 6.37 -20.04 28.79
N GLN A 553 7.51 -19.78 28.16
CA GLN A 553 8.09 -18.44 28.08
C GLN A 553 7.26 -17.49 27.21
N GLU A 554 6.73 -17.96 26.08
CA GLU A 554 5.93 -17.13 25.16
C GLU A 554 4.48 -16.93 25.63
N GLY A 555 4.10 -17.45 26.80
CA GLY A 555 2.78 -17.21 27.36
C GLY A 555 1.64 -17.99 26.71
N GLN A 556 1.90 -19.22 26.21
CA GLN A 556 0.95 -19.98 25.38
C GLN A 556 0.27 -21.14 26.14
N PRO A 557 -0.87 -20.93 26.82
CA PRO A 557 -1.49 -21.92 27.70
C PRO A 557 -1.96 -23.18 26.96
N ASP A 558 -2.57 -23.04 25.78
CA ASP A 558 -3.09 -24.19 25.01
C ASP A 558 -1.97 -25.10 24.53
N MET A 559 -0.87 -24.51 24.05
CA MET A 559 0.34 -25.23 23.67
C MET A 559 0.98 -25.94 24.88
N VAL A 560 1.05 -25.27 26.04
CA VAL A 560 1.55 -25.87 27.28
C VAL A 560 0.71 -27.09 27.67
N LEU A 561 -0.62 -26.96 27.66
CA LEU A 561 -1.54 -28.06 27.95
C LEU A 561 -1.41 -29.22 26.97
N LEU A 562 -1.29 -28.92 25.66
CA LEU A 562 -1.05 -29.93 24.64
C LEU A 562 0.23 -30.71 24.91
N LEU A 563 1.35 -30.02 25.16
CA LEU A 563 2.64 -30.66 25.43
C LEU A 563 2.60 -31.52 26.70
N ILE A 564 1.98 -31.03 27.78
CA ILE A 564 1.80 -31.79 29.02
C ILE A 564 0.93 -33.03 28.77
N SER A 565 -0.16 -32.91 28.00
CA SER A 565 -1.01 -34.05 27.62
C SER A 565 -0.25 -35.13 26.84
N LYS A 566 0.86 -34.75 26.19
CA LYS A 566 1.82 -35.64 25.51
C LYS A 566 3.08 -35.89 26.33
N GLN A 567 2.93 -35.93 27.66
CA GLN A 567 3.96 -36.34 28.63
C GLN A 567 5.23 -35.46 28.63
N ALA A 568 5.09 -34.16 28.37
CA ALA A 568 6.18 -33.21 28.61
C ALA A 568 6.53 -33.15 30.11
N ASN A 569 7.81 -33.29 30.43
CA ASN A 569 8.31 -33.22 31.79
C ASN A 569 8.48 -31.75 32.21
N VAL A 570 7.58 -31.30 33.08
CA VAL A 570 7.51 -29.92 33.61
C VAL A 570 8.72 -29.51 34.46
N ASN A 571 9.57 -30.47 34.86
CA ASN A 571 10.75 -30.23 35.70
C ASN A 571 12.08 -30.37 34.95
N LEU A 572 12.08 -30.63 33.64
CA LEU A 572 13.33 -30.63 32.86
C LEU A 572 13.96 -29.25 32.92
N GLY A 573 15.23 -29.18 33.33
CA GLY A 573 16.02 -27.97 33.33
C GLY A 573 16.96 -27.93 32.13
N ASN A 574 17.11 -26.76 31.51
CA ASN A 574 18.06 -26.58 30.41
C ASN A 574 19.53 -26.66 30.88
N LYS A 575 20.51 -26.37 30.02
CA LYS A 575 21.95 -26.39 30.39
C LYS A 575 22.35 -25.44 31.53
N SER A 576 21.51 -24.50 31.94
CA SER A 576 21.73 -23.67 33.13
C SER A 576 20.94 -24.15 34.36
N GLY A 577 20.11 -25.18 34.20
CA GLY A 577 19.18 -25.70 35.21
C GLY A 577 17.87 -24.92 35.29
N LEU A 578 17.56 -24.06 34.32
CA LEU A 578 16.28 -23.34 34.28
C LEU A 578 15.19 -24.29 33.80
N THR A 579 14.16 -24.48 34.61
CA THR A 579 12.94 -25.22 34.26
C THR A 579 11.90 -24.30 33.59
N PRO A 580 10.84 -24.82 32.96
CA PRO A 580 9.74 -24.00 32.42
C PRO A 580 9.16 -23.01 33.45
N LEU A 581 9.07 -23.41 34.72
CA LEU A 581 8.57 -22.54 35.81
C LEU A 581 9.50 -21.34 36.10
N HIS A 582 10.82 -21.47 35.88
CA HIS A 582 11.74 -20.34 35.99
C HIS A 582 11.49 -19.30 34.89
N LEU A 583 11.27 -19.76 33.65
CA LEU A 583 11.00 -18.86 32.51
C LEU A 583 9.65 -18.16 32.69
N VAL A 584 8.63 -18.89 33.13
CA VAL A 584 7.33 -18.31 33.48
C VAL A 584 7.45 -17.29 34.62
N ALA A 585 8.30 -17.55 35.61
CA ALA A 585 8.53 -16.63 36.71
C ALA A 585 9.21 -15.33 36.27
N GLN A 586 10.06 -15.38 35.24
CA GLN A 586 10.66 -14.21 34.60
C GLN A 586 9.64 -13.37 33.82
N GLU A 587 8.78 -14.00 33.03
CA GLU A 587 7.82 -13.28 32.18
C GLU A 587 6.50 -12.94 32.92
N GLY A 588 6.28 -13.52 34.10
CA GLY A 588 5.14 -13.21 34.97
C GLY A 588 3.82 -13.91 34.57
N HIS A 589 3.87 -14.99 33.79
CA HIS A 589 2.67 -15.72 33.32
C HIS A 589 2.03 -16.61 34.40
N VAL A 590 1.34 -16.01 35.37
CA VAL A 590 0.76 -16.71 36.53
C VAL A 590 -0.17 -17.86 36.13
N GLY A 591 -1.01 -17.68 35.12
CA GLY A 591 -1.91 -18.76 34.66
C GLY A 591 -1.17 -20.01 34.16
N ILE A 592 -0.01 -19.82 33.50
CA ILE A 592 0.83 -20.95 33.09
C ILE A 592 1.57 -21.55 34.29
N ALA A 593 2.01 -20.73 35.25
CA ALA A 593 2.61 -21.23 36.48
C ALA A 593 1.64 -22.13 37.25
N GLU A 594 0.37 -21.74 37.32
CA GLU A 594 -0.70 -22.56 37.91
C GLU A 594 -0.86 -23.90 37.19
N ILE A 595 -0.90 -23.90 35.85
CA ILE A 595 -0.95 -25.12 35.05
C ILE A 595 0.27 -26.01 35.34
N LEU A 596 1.49 -25.45 35.33
CA LEU A 596 2.72 -26.21 35.55
C LEU A 596 2.78 -26.83 36.96
N VAL A 597 2.48 -26.05 38.00
CA VAL A 597 2.47 -26.53 39.39
C VAL A 597 1.40 -27.60 39.60
N LYS A 598 0.21 -27.42 39.03
CA LYS A 598 -0.86 -28.44 39.06
C LYS A 598 -0.42 -29.77 38.45
N HIS A 599 0.50 -29.75 37.49
CA HIS A 599 1.08 -30.95 36.86
C HIS A 599 2.45 -31.34 37.45
N GLY A 600 2.76 -30.88 38.66
CA GLY A 600 3.93 -31.34 39.44
C GLY A 600 5.21 -30.55 39.23
N ALA A 601 5.16 -29.33 38.69
CA ALA A 601 6.34 -28.46 38.63
C ALA A 601 6.78 -28.04 40.05
N SER A 602 8.05 -28.27 40.37
CA SER A 602 8.59 -27.93 41.69
C SER A 602 8.87 -26.42 41.80
N VAL A 603 8.19 -25.76 42.74
CA VAL A 603 8.49 -24.38 43.14
C VAL A 603 9.85 -24.24 43.85
N TYR A 604 10.46 -25.36 44.22
CA TYR A 604 11.77 -25.44 44.88
C TYR A 604 12.92 -25.77 43.92
N ALA A 605 12.62 -26.01 42.63
CA ALA A 605 13.64 -26.31 41.64
C ALA A 605 14.71 -25.21 41.65
N ALA A 606 15.98 -25.60 41.68
CA ALA A 606 17.10 -24.68 41.71
C ALA A 606 17.96 -24.84 40.45
N THR A 607 18.30 -23.72 39.83
CA THR A 607 19.27 -23.68 38.72
C THR A 607 20.66 -24.14 39.18
N ARG A 608 21.59 -24.27 38.23
CA ARG A 608 23.00 -24.56 38.55
C ARG A 608 23.64 -23.53 39.48
N MET A 609 23.13 -22.30 39.55
CA MET A 609 23.62 -21.28 40.49
C MET A 609 22.78 -21.16 41.77
N GLY A 610 21.78 -22.03 41.94
CA GLY A 610 20.92 -22.05 43.13
C GLY A 610 19.74 -21.08 43.09
N TYR A 611 19.50 -20.38 41.98
CA TYR A 611 18.29 -19.56 41.84
C TYR A 611 17.06 -20.45 41.71
N THR A 612 16.01 -20.12 42.47
CA THR A 612 14.67 -20.73 42.39
C THR A 612 13.71 -19.84 41.60
N PRO A 613 12.52 -20.31 41.19
CA PRO A 613 11.52 -19.46 40.54
C PRO A 613 11.17 -18.22 41.35
N LEU A 614 11.18 -18.31 42.69
CA LEU A 614 10.93 -17.18 43.58
C LEU A 614 12.03 -16.11 43.48
N HIS A 615 13.31 -16.49 43.39
CA HIS A 615 14.39 -15.53 43.14
C HIS A 615 14.19 -14.79 41.83
N VAL A 616 13.82 -15.52 40.76
CA VAL A 616 13.60 -14.96 39.43
C VAL A 616 12.42 -13.99 39.45
N ALA A 617 11.27 -14.37 39.99
CA ALA A 617 10.10 -13.49 40.10
C ALA A 617 10.40 -12.21 40.89
N CYS A 618 11.22 -12.32 41.95
CA CYS A 618 11.65 -11.17 42.75
C CYS A 618 12.62 -10.26 42.00
N HIS A 619 13.49 -10.80 41.14
CA HIS A 619 14.40 -9.99 40.31
C HIS A 619 13.63 -9.13 39.29
N TYR A 620 12.68 -9.75 38.58
CA TYR A 620 11.97 -9.12 37.49
C TYR A 620 10.77 -8.27 37.93
N GLY A 621 10.48 -8.18 39.24
CA GLY A 621 9.41 -7.33 39.74
C GLY A 621 8.00 -7.92 39.56
N ASN A 622 7.88 -9.23 39.35
CA ASN A 622 6.61 -9.88 39.04
C ASN A 622 5.79 -10.17 40.31
N ILE A 623 5.22 -9.13 40.92
CA ILE A 623 4.52 -9.23 42.21
C ILE A 623 3.39 -10.27 42.23
N LYS A 624 2.62 -10.40 41.16
CA LYS A 624 1.55 -11.42 41.06
C LYS A 624 2.12 -12.84 41.08
N MET A 625 3.25 -13.04 40.41
CA MET A 625 3.98 -14.31 40.43
C MET A 625 4.59 -14.59 41.80
N VAL A 626 5.17 -13.59 42.45
CA VAL A 626 5.69 -13.74 43.83
C VAL A 626 4.57 -14.16 44.78
N LYS A 627 3.40 -13.49 44.72
CA LYS A 627 2.22 -13.88 45.51
C LYS A 627 1.83 -15.34 45.25
N PHE A 628 1.72 -15.73 43.98
CA PHE A 628 1.39 -17.10 43.60
C PHE A 628 2.42 -18.12 44.15
N LEU A 629 3.72 -17.88 43.96
CA LEU A 629 4.77 -18.80 44.44
C LEU A 629 4.78 -18.93 45.96
N LEU A 630 4.54 -17.84 46.70
CA LEU A 630 4.42 -17.88 48.17
C LEU A 630 3.15 -18.63 48.61
N GLN A 631 2.04 -18.50 47.88
CA GLN A 631 0.84 -19.31 48.12
C GLN A 631 1.10 -20.81 47.90
N GLN A 632 1.96 -21.15 46.93
CA GLN A 632 2.44 -22.52 46.71
C GLN A 632 3.59 -22.93 47.65
N GLN A 633 3.76 -22.23 48.79
CA GLN A 633 4.73 -22.52 49.86
C GLN A 633 6.21 -22.45 49.41
N ALA A 634 6.55 -21.67 48.38
CA ALA A 634 7.95 -21.45 48.02
C ALA A 634 8.76 -20.89 49.21
N ASN A 635 9.94 -21.47 49.45
CA ASN A 635 10.79 -21.08 50.58
C ASN A 635 11.30 -19.65 50.41
N VAL A 636 10.77 -18.72 51.22
CA VAL A 636 11.14 -17.30 51.21
C VAL A 636 12.60 -17.03 51.60
N ASN A 637 13.22 -17.94 52.34
CA ASN A 637 14.60 -17.84 52.84
C ASN A 637 15.57 -18.77 52.09
N CYS A 638 15.17 -19.31 50.93
CA CYS A 638 16.09 -20.10 50.11
C CYS A 638 17.31 -19.28 49.70
N LYS A 639 18.48 -19.94 49.57
CA LYS A 639 19.75 -19.29 49.23
C LYS A 639 20.31 -19.82 47.93
N THR A 640 20.80 -18.93 47.08
CA THR A 640 21.65 -19.26 45.93
C THR A 640 23.02 -19.77 46.39
N ARG A 641 23.85 -20.24 45.46
CA ARG A 641 25.24 -20.63 45.76
C ARG A 641 26.09 -19.49 46.34
N MET A 642 25.75 -18.24 46.02
CA MET A 642 26.42 -17.05 46.55
C MET A 642 25.78 -16.54 47.85
N GLY A 643 24.73 -17.20 48.35
CA GLY A 643 24.04 -16.84 49.59
C GLY A 643 22.94 -15.78 49.44
N TYR A 644 22.64 -15.32 48.22
CA TYR A 644 21.50 -14.41 48.00
C TYR A 644 20.18 -15.12 48.30
N THR A 645 19.28 -14.43 49.00
CA THR A 645 17.88 -14.81 49.19
C THR A 645 16.97 -14.05 48.22
N PRO A 646 15.69 -14.46 48.04
CA PRO A 646 14.73 -13.68 47.27
C PRO A 646 14.59 -12.23 47.74
N LEU A 647 14.71 -11.98 49.06
CA LEU A 647 14.68 -10.65 49.66
C LEU A 647 15.86 -9.78 49.19
N HIS A 648 17.08 -10.34 49.16
CA HIS A 648 18.23 -9.65 48.59
C HIS A 648 17.96 -9.24 47.14
N GLN A 649 17.35 -10.15 46.37
CA GLN A 649 17.10 -9.92 44.96
C GLN A 649 16.06 -8.81 44.71
N ALA A 650 14.97 -8.80 45.48
CA ALA A 650 13.95 -7.74 45.40
C ALA A 650 14.49 -6.38 45.88
N ALA A 651 15.27 -6.37 46.96
CA ALA A 651 15.86 -5.15 47.51
C ALA A 651 16.90 -4.54 46.57
N GLN A 652 17.76 -5.36 45.96
CA GLN A 652 18.76 -4.91 44.98
C GLN A 652 18.12 -4.20 43.78
N GLN A 653 16.98 -4.71 43.30
CA GLN A 653 16.27 -4.16 42.14
C GLN A 653 15.29 -3.04 42.51
N GLY A 654 15.12 -2.73 43.80
CA GLY A 654 14.26 -1.64 44.27
C GLY A 654 12.75 -1.96 44.28
N HIS A 655 12.36 -3.24 44.28
CA HIS A 655 10.95 -3.66 44.23
C HIS A 655 10.30 -3.60 45.62
N THR A 656 9.91 -2.41 46.06
CA THR A 656 9.41 -2.11 47.42
C THR A 656 8.22 -2.97 47.86
N ASP A 657 7.26 -3.17 46.96
CA ASP A 657 6.05 -3.94 47.26
C ASP A 657 6.36 -5.42 47.43
N ILE A 658 7.33 -5.94 46.67
CA ILE A 658 7.82 -7.31 46.78
C ILE A 658 8.62 -7.49 48.06
N VAL A 659 9.50 -6.54 48.40
CA VAL A 659 10.22 -6.53 49.69
C VAL A 659 9.23 -6.60 50.85
N THR A 660 8.21 -5.74 50.84
CA THR A 660 7.17 -5.72 51.87
C THR A 660 6.42 -7.06 51.94
N LEU A 661 6.08 -7.63 50.78
CA LEU A 661 5.40 -8.92 50.70
C LEU A 661 6.26 -10.06 51.25
N LEU A 662 7.56 -10.12 50.91
CA LEU A 662 8.48 -11.14 51.39
C LEU A 662 8.66 -11.06 52.92
N LEU A 663 8.81 -9.85 53.47
CA LEU A 663 8.91 -9.63 54.93
C LEU A 663 7.64 -10.12 55.66
N LYS A 664 6.45 -9.81 55.13
CA LYS A 664 5.18 -10.32 55.66
C LYS A 664 5.08 -11.84 55.65
N HIS A 665 5.78 -12.50 54.73
CA HIS A 665 5.85 -13.96 54.63
C HIS A 665 7.07 -14.57 55.34
N GLY A 666 7.73 -13.83 56.24
CA GLY A 666 8.80 -14.37 57.10
C GLY A 666 10.19 -14.39 56.47
N ALA A 667 10.45 -13.52 55.47
CA ALA A 667 11.80 -13.31 54.96
C ALA A 667 12.71 -12.71 56.04
N GLN A 668 13.87 -13.31 56.26
CA GLN A 668 14.84 -12.85 57.25
C GLN A 668 15.68 -11.69 56.69
N PRO A 669 15.59 -10.46 57.25
CA PRO A 669 16.33 -9.30 56.75
C PRO A 669 17.83 -9.33 57.06
N ASN A 670 18.25 -10.22 57.97
CA ASN A 670 19.60 -10.24 58.54
C ASN A 670 20.49 -11.32 57.90
N GLU A 671 20.00 -11.98 56.86
CA GLU A 671 20.73 -13.04 56.18
C GLU A 671 21.95 -12.47 55.46
N ILE A 672 23.10 -13.10 55.66
CA ILE A 672 24.37 -12.68 55.06
C ILE A 672 24.69 -13.49 53.81
N THR A 673 25.26 -12.82 52.80
CA THR A 673 25.80 -13.47 51.61
C THR A 673 27.19 -14.04 51.88
N SER A 674 27.66 -14.94 51.01
CA SER A 674 28.97 -15.59 51.15
C SER A 674 30.17 -14.69 50.82
N VAL A 675 29.94 -13.49 50.26
CA VAL A 675 30.99 -12.52 49.91
C VAL A 675 31.32 -11.65 51.13
N ARG A 676 32.11 -12.20 52.07
CA ARG A 676 32.85 -11.37 53.04
C ARG A 676 34.07 -10.79 52.33
N THR A 677 34.04 -9.51 51.98
CA THR A 677 35.27 -8.73 51.95
C THR A 677 35.37 -7.96 53.26
N THR A 678 36.41 -8.33 54.00
CA THR A 678 37.01 -7.68 55.17
C THR A 678 36.78 -6.17 55.27
N THR A 679 35.79 -5.75 56.07
CA THR A 679 35.96 -4.62 57.00
C THR A 679 35.00 -4.82 58.18
N GLU A 680 35.58 -5.27 59.29
CA GLU A 680 35.00 -5.13 60.61
C GLU A 680 34.70 -3.64 60.87
N LYS A 681 33.42 -3.28 61.13
CA LYS A 681 33.01 -2.27 62.13
C LYS A 681 31.53 -1.86 62.15
N HIS A 682 30.63 -2.47 61.37
CA HIS A 682 29.19 -2.22 61.56
C HIS A 682 28.47 -3.52 61.93
N ARG A 683 28.53 -3.84 63.23
CA ARG A 683 27.47 -4.59 63.90
C ARG A 683 26.20 -3.75 63.77
N MET A 684 25.34 -4.05 62.80
CA MET A 684 23.98 -3.53 62.81
C MET A 684 23.15 -4.47 63.68
N SER A 685 23.05 -4.11 64.95
CA SER A 685 22.04 -4.65 65.85
C SER A 685 20.67 -4.26 65.29
N PHE A 686 19.91 -5.23 64.81
CA PHE A 686 18.47 -5.08 64.64
C PHE A 686 17.84 -4.96 66.05
N PRO A 687 16.92 -4.02 66.31
CA PRO A 687 16.18 -4.02 67.56
C PRO A 687 15.41 -5.34 67.70
N GLU A 688 15.51 -5.98 68.86
CA GLU A 688 14.78 -7.18 69.24
C GLU A 688 13.30 -6.86 69.48
N THR A 689 12.51 -6.60 68.44
CA THR A 689 11.04 -6.68 68.52
C THR A 689 10.45 -6.78 67.11
N VAL A 690 10.11 -7.99 66.71
CA VAL A 690 9.30 -8.27 65.51
C VAL A 690 7.85 -7.79 65.69
N ASP A 691 7.45 -7.45 66.92
CA ASP A 691 6.09 -7.05 67.27
C ASP A 691 5.67 -5.65 66.76
N GLU A 692 6.61 -4.71 66.53
CA GLU A 692 6.25 -3.36 66.04
C GLU A 692 6.00 -3.27 64.53
N ILE A 693 6.28 -4.32 63.75
CA ILE A 693 5.94 -4.39 62.32
C ILE A 693 4.52 -4.96 62.10
N LEU A 694 3.94 -5.59 63.13
CA LEU A 694 2.65 -6.29 63.05
C LEU A 694 1.49 -5.55 63.71
N ASP A 695 1.71 -4.42 64.38
CA ASP A 695 0.60 -3.65 64.95
C ASP A 695 -0.06 -2.75 63.90
N VAL A 696 -1.31 -3.09 63.57
CA VAL A 696 -2.10 -2.48 62.51
C VAL A 696 -2.93 -1.36 63.14
N SER A 697 -2.39 -0.15 63.19
CA SER A 697 -3.21 1.05 63.38
C SER A 697 -2.81 2.15 62.39
N GLU A 698 -3.85 2.81 61.89
CA GLU A 698 -3.82 3.81 60.83
C GLU A 698 -3.14 5.09 61.33
N ASP A 699 -1.91 5.38 60.92
CA ASP A 699 -1.46 6.76 60.69
C ASP A 699 -0.11 6.87 59.94
N GLU A 700 0.08 8.02 59.29
CA GLU A 700 1.03 8.32 58.22
C GLU A 700 2.52 8.36 58.63
N GLY A 701 3.16 7.19 58.77
CA GLY A 701 4.59 7.09 59.13
C GLY A 701 5.41 6.02 58.38
N LYS A 702 5.09 5.69 57.13
CA LYS A 702 5.59 4.45 56.47
C LYS A 702 6.96 4.50 55.78
N TYR A 703 7.58 5.66 55.57
CA TYR A 703 8.75 5.75 54.67
C TYR A 703 10.12 5.60 55.36
N SER A 704 10.28 5.97 56.63
CA SER A 704 11.61 6.05 57.27
C SER A 704 12.23 4.68 57.61
N SER A 705 11.43 3.73 58.10
CA SER A 705 11.91 2.39 58.50
C SER A 705 12.28 1.50 57.30
N LEU A 706 11.45 1.51 56.24
CA LEU A 706 11.75 0.84 54.97
C LEU A 706 12.95 1.48 54.25
N PHE A 707 13.12 2.80 54.36
CA PHE A 707 14.28 3.50 53.81
C PHE A 707 15.58 3.03 54.46
N ASN A 708 15.60 2.77 55.78
CA ASN A 708 16.80 2.28 56.49
C ASN A 708 17.16 0.83 56.14
N VAL A 709 16.18 -0.07 55.95
CA VAL A 709 16.42 -1.43 55.44
C VAL A 709 17.00 -1.38 54.01
N MET A 710 16.46 -0.49 53.18
CA MET A 710 16.91 -0.29 51.80
C MET A 710 18.29 0.38 51.73
N LEU A 711 18.60 1.32 52.63
CA LEU A 711 19.91 1.95 52.76
C LEU A 711 20.97 0.94 53.24
N GLY A 712 20.66 0.13 54.27
CA GLY A 712 21.55 -0.91 54.78
C GLY A 712 21.90 -1.97 53.74
N LEU A 713 20.93 -2.40 52.92
CA LEU A 713 21.14 -3.34 51.81
C LEU A 713 21.79 -2.68 50.58
N ARG A 714 21.53 -1.39 50.31
CA ARG A 714 22.23 -0.61 49.26
C ARG A 714 23.69 -0.35 49.60
N VAL A 715 24.04 -0.10 50.86
CA VAL A 715 25.42 0.17 51.31
C VAL A 715 26.34 -1.05 51.10
N VAL A 716 25.82 -2.28 51.21
CA VAL A 716 26.57 -3.51 50.85
C VAL A 716 26.80 -3.60 49.33
N SER A 717 25.94 -3.01 48.52
CA SER A 717 25.95 -3.15 47.05
C SER A 717 26.81 -2.12 46.32
N ILE A 718 27.30 -1.06 46.98
CA ILE A 718 28.14 -0.02 46.35
C ILE A 718 29.58 -0.53 46.12
N MET A 719 30.00 -1.64 46.76
CA MET A 719 31.37 -2.16 46.66
C MET A 719 31.56 -3.49 45.94
N ASN A 720 30.52 -4.18 45.45
CA ASN A 720 30.69 -5.40 44.64
C ASN A 720 29.50 -5.64 43.69
N HIS A 721 29.75 -5.69 42.39
CA HIS A 721 28.78 -6.21 41.42
C HIS A 721 28.59 -7.72 41.64
N SER A 722 27.39 -8.11 42.09
CA SER A 722 26.91 -9.49 41.94
C SER A 722 26.95 -9.83 40.44
N PRO A 723 27.38 -11.03 40.01
CA PRO A 723 27.08 -11.45 38.65
C PRO A 723 25.57 -11.34 38.50
N ALA A 724 25.10 -10.50 37.59
CA ALA A 724 23.67 -10.35 37.34
C ALA A 724 23.07 -11.76 37.24
N ILE A 725 21.87 -11.99 37.80
CA ILE A 725 21.01 -13.05 37.21
C ILE A 725 21.11 -12.73 35.74
N PRO A 726 21.73 -13.59 34.90
CA PRO A 726 21.89 -13.27 33.50
C PRO A 726 20.49 -12.84 33.09
N ARG A 727 20.33 -11.69 32.42
CA ARG A 727 19.11 -11.52 31.62
C ARG A 727 19.07 -12.82 30.85
N ILE A 728 18.17 -13.75 31.19
CA ILE A 728 18.09 -15.02 30.50
C ILE A 728 17.68 -14.52 29.13
N PRO A 729 18.58 -14.52 28.12
CA PRO A 729 18.25 -13.94 26.83
C PRO A 729 17.01 -14.70 26.41
N CYS A 730 15.87 -14.01 26.21
CA CYS A 730 14.54 -14.59 26.03
C CYS A 730 14.61 -15.85 25.18
N VAL A 731 14.78 -17.05 25.76
CA VAL A 731 15.57 -18.17 25.17
C VAL A 731 15.84 -17.89 23.72
N SER A 732 16.79 -17.00 23.45
CA SER A 732 17.00 -16.61 22.08
C SER A 732 17.77 -17.82 21.59
N PRO A 733 17.26 -18.63 20.65
CA PRO A 733 18.21 -19.22 19.74
C PRO A 733 19.11 -18.03 19.33
N GLU A 734 20.39 -18.25 19.03
CA GLU A 734 20.90 -17.46 17.91
C GLU A 734 19.79 -17.60 16.88
N THR A 735 18.98 -16.55 16.74
CA THR A 735 17.80 -16.66 15.91
C THR A 735 18.44 -17.17 14.64
N VAL A 736 17.77 -18.06 13.93
CA VAL A 736 17.84 -17.86 12.49
C VAL A 736 17.14 -16.51 12.24
N MET A 737 17.71 -15.42 12.77
CA MET A 737 18.16 -14.30 12.01
C MET A 737 18.74 -14.95 10.75
N LEU A 738 17.88 -15.17 9.76
CA LEU A 738 18.04 -14.33 8.59
C LEU A 738 18.36 -12.95 9.18
N LYS A 739 19.65 -12.60 9.30
CA LYS A 739 20.09 -11.33 9.86
C LYS A 739 19.03 -10.29 9.48
N GLU A 740 18.31 -9.74 10.46
CA GLU A 740 17.87 -8.35 10.36
C GLU A 740 19.16 -7.54 10.53
N HIS A 741 20.06 -7.65 9.55
CA HIS A 741 20.95 -6.57 9.18
C HIS A 741 20.15 -5.83 8.15
N GLU A 742 19.46 -4.81 8.63
CA GLU A 742 18.55 -4.01 7.85
C GLU A 742 17.42 -4.87 7.25
N MET A 743 16.19 -4.42 7.42
CA MET A 743 15.33 -4.52 6.26
C MET A 743 16.06 -3.72 5.17
N GLU A 744 16.86 -4.39 4.34
CA GLU A 744 16.60 -4.20 2.92
C GLU A 744 15.16 -4.67 2.76
N GLN A 745 14.24 -3.71 2.94
CA GLN A 745 13.16 -3.60 1.98
C GLN A 745 13.83 -3.89 0.64
N GLU A 746 13.40 -4.93 -0.04
CA GLU A 746 13.52 -4.97 -1.49
C GLU A 746 12.63 -3.81 -1.97
N TYR A 747 13.10 -2.58 -1.75
CA TYR A 747 12.68 -1.43 -2.49
C TYR A 747 13.21 -1.67 -3.89
N ASP A 748 12.29 -1.66 -4.83
CA ASP A 748 12.57 -1.36 -6.22
C ASP A 748 13.46 -0.10 -6.31
N GLU A 749 14.77 -0.32 -6.40
CA GLU A 749 15.74 0.66 -6.89
C GLU A 749 15.57 0.77 -8.42
N ASP A 750 14.49 1.46 -8.80
CA ASP A 750 14.21 2.04 -10.11
C ASP A 750 13.48 3.40 -9.89
N SER A 751 14.00 4.22 -8.97
CA SER A 751 13.59 5.63 -8.83
C SER A 751 14.69 6.49 -8.17
N LEU A 752 15.67 6.86 -8.99
CA LEU A 752 16.20 8.22 -9.17
C LEU A 752 16.45 9.09 -7.92
N ILE A 753 17.73 9.31 -7.61
CA ILE A 753 18.23 10.54 -7.00
C ILE A 753 18.86 11.41 -8.09
N PRO A 754 18.61 12.74 -8.14
CA PRO A 754 19.58 13.68 -8.70
C PRO A 754 20.44 14.30 -7.57
N SER A 755 21.73 14.04 -7.67
CA SER A 755 22.93 14.79 -7.20
C SER A 755 22.80 16.07 -6.34
N SER A 756 23.39 15.98 -5.12
CA SER A 756 24.47 16.79 -4.47
C SER A 756 24.35 18.33 -4.26
N PRO A 757 25.20 19.00 -3.43
CA PRO A 757 26.02 18.60 -2.24
C PRO A 757 25.82 19.51 -0.98
N ALA A 758 26.26 19.10 0.22
CA ALA A 758 27.02 19.93 1.18
C ALA A 758 27.10 19.34 2.62
N THR A 759 28.35 19.12 3.05
CA THR A 759 28.96 19.34 4.37
C THR A 759 28.40 18.68 5.64
N GLU A 760 29.18 17.68 6.09
CA GLU A 760 29.73 17.51 7.43
C GLU A 760 29.24 18.46 8.53
N THR A 761 28.57 17.91 9.55
CA THR A 761 28.95 18.10 10.97
C THR A 761 28.41 16.93 11.77
N SER A 762 29.33 16.19 12.39
CA SER A 762 29.09 15.38 13.59
C SER A 762 28.36 16.21 14.64
N ASP A 763 27.36 15.64 15.34
CA ASP A 763 27.09 16.08 16.71
C ASP A 763 26.41 15.00 17.57
N ASN A 764 27.14 14.62 18.62
CA ASN A 764 26.64 13.96 19.81
C ASN A 764 25.76 14.94 20.57
N VAL A 765 24.54 14.54 20.96
CA VAL A 765 23.77 15.28 21.98
C VAL A 765 23.47 14.38 23.17
N SER A 766 23.86 14.91 24.34
CA SER A 766 23.80 14.38 25.70
C SER A 766 22.41 13.87 26.13
N PRO A 767 22.33 12.83 26.99
CA PRO A 767 21.08 12.28 27.51
C PRO A 767 20.33 13.19 28.52
N VAL A 768 20.60 14.51 28.53
CA VAL A 768 20.03 15.45 29.51
C VAL A 768 19.47 16.72 28.84
N ALA A 769 18.69 16.58 27.76
CA ALA A 769 17.96 17.71 27.16
C ALA A 769 16.47 17.40 26.96
N SER A 770 15.64 18.40 27.26
CA SER A 770 14.19 18.42 27.18
C SER A 770 13.65 18.29 25.74
N PRO A 771 12.48 17.66 25.51
CA PRO A 771 11.93 17.46 24.17
C PRO A 771 11.55 18.78 23.48
N ILE A 772 11.91 18.89 22.21
CA ILE A 772 11.46 19.94 21.28
C ILE A 772 9.96 19.75 21.02
N HIS A 773 9.17 20.82 21.21
CA HIS A 773 7.71 20.82 21.07
C HIS A 773 7.26 21.06 19.61
N THR A 774 6.41 20.18 19.07
CA THR A 774 5.56 20.45 17.90
C THR A 774 4.08 20.33 18.31
N GLY A 775 3.28 21.38 18.15
CA GLY A 775 1.91 21.48 18.69
C GLY A 775 0.80 21.40 17.62
N PHE A 776 -0.41 21.02 18.05
CA PHE A 776 -1.65 21.08 17.27
C PHE A 776 -2.81 21.66 18.12
N LEU A 777 -3.86 22.15 17.47
CA LEU A 777 -5.00 22.88 18.06
C LEU A 777 -6.27 22.00 18.16
N VAL A 778 -7.08 22.15 19.21
CA VAL A 778 -8.41 21.51 19.37
C VAL A 778 -9.43 22.55 19.88
N SER A 779 -10.63 22.59 19.30
CA SER A 779 -11.74 23.50 19.70
C SER A 779 -12.88 22.73 20.38
N PHE A 780 -13.55 23.35 21.36
CA PHE A 780 -14.71 22.82 22.08
C PHE A 780 -15.94 23.75 21.91
N MET A 781 -17.14 23.18 21.82
CA MET A 781 -18.39 23.90 22.11
C MET A 781 -19.07 23.20 23.30
N VAL A 782 -19.29 23.95 24.38
CA VAL A 782 -20.11 23.52 25.53
C VAL A 782 -21.12 24.63 25.76
N ASP A 783 -22.41 24.36 25.60
CA ASP A 783 -23.46 25.28 26.05
C ASP A 783 -23.93 24.85 27.44
N ALA A 784 -23.38 25.51 28.46
CA ALA A 784 -24.06 25.80 29.72
C ALA A 784 -23.24 26.86 30.46
N ARG A 785 -23.83 28.06 30.55
CA ARG A 785 -23.26 29.33 31.04
C ARG A 785 -22.32 29.20 32.23
N GLY A 786 -21.09 29.71 32.06
CA GLY A 786 -20.30 30.31 33.15
C GLY A 786 -18.90 29.74 33.36
N GLY A 787 -18.00 29.89 32.38
CA GLY A 787 -16.56 29.72 32.62
C GLY A 787 -15.74 29.66 31.33
N SER A 788 -15.12 30.77 30.95
CA SER A 788 -14.11 30.78 29.88
C SER A 788 -12.88 29.98 30.34
N MET A 789 -12.59 28.86 29.69
CA MET A 789 -11.36 28.10 29.90
C MET A 789 -10.43 28.36 28.72
N ARG A 790 -9.28 29.02 28.97
CA ARG A 790 -8.22 29.18 27.97
C ARG A 790 -7.75 27.80 27.50
N GLY A 791 -7.78 27.57 26.18
CA GLY A 791 -7.24 26.36 25.58
C GLY A 791 -5.75 26.20 25.91
N SER A 792 -5.38 25.05 26.46
CA SER A 792 -3.99 24.67 26.72
C SER A 792 -3.56 23.51 25.81
N ARG A 793 -2.28 23.49 25.44
CA ARG A 793 -1.68 22.51 24.52
C ARG A 793 -1.32 21.22 25.30
N HIS A 794 -1.99 20.10 25.02
CA HIS A 794 -1.68 18.79 25.62
C HIS A 794 -1.82 17.64 24.61
N ASN A 795 -1.04 16.56 24.79
CA ASN A 795 -1.17 15.32 24.01
C ASN A 795 -2.21 14.38 24.66
N GLY A 796 -3.28 14.09 23.93
CA GLY A 796 -4.36 13.18 24.35
C GLY A 796 -5.62 13.90 24.89
N LEU A 797 -6.81 13.41 24.52
CA LEU A 797 -8.08 13.96 25.01
C LEU A 797 -8.30 13.55 26.47
N ARG A 798 -8.32 14.51 27.39
CA ARG A 798 -8.67 14.31 28.81
C ARG A 798 -9.85 15.21 29.17
N VAL A 799 -11.03 14.60 29.37
CA VAL A 799 -12.25 15.30 29.81
C VAL A 799 -12.38 15.10 31.31
N ILE A 800 -12.27 16.18 32.09
CA ILE A 800 -12.44 16.16 33.55
C ILE A 800 -13.70 16.96 33.88
N ILE A 801 -14.75 16.27 34.33
CA ILE A 801 -15.99 16.89 34.80
C ILE A 801 -15.97 16.88 36.33
N PRO A 802 -15.96 18.04 37.00
CA PRO A 802 -15.92 18.09 38.45
C PRO A 802 -17.20 17.49 39.06
N PRO A 803 -17.13 16.81 40.22
CA PRO A 803 -18.25 16.03 40.77
C PRO A 803 -19.43 16.85 41.32
N ARG A 804 -19.51 18.17 41.10
CA ARG A 804 -20.55 19.04 41.71
C ARG A 804 -21.06 20.16 40.82
N THR A 805 -20.75 20.17 39.53
CA THR A 805 -21.01 21.32 38.64
C THR A 805 -22.08 21.10 37.57
N CYS A 806 -22.56 19.87 37.36
CA CYS A 806 -23.62 19.59 36.38
C CYS A 806 -24.96 19.34 37.08
N ALA A 807 -25.76 20.41 37.24
CA ALA A 807 -27.12 20.33 37.81
C ALA A 807 -28.19 19.90 36.79
N ALA A 808 -27.81 19.65 35.53
CA ALA A 808 -28.70 19.26 34.44
C ALA A 808 -28.04 18.18 33.53
N PRO A 809 -28.83 17.41 32.77
CA PRO A 809 -28.30 16.42 31.84
C PRO A 809 -27.31 17.06 30.86
N THR A 810 -26.09 16.54 30.78
CA THR A 810 -25.01 17.15 29.99
C THR A 810 -24.57 16.18 28.88
N ARG A 811 -24.59 16.65 27.62
CA ARG A 811 -24.15 15.87 26.44
C ARG A 811 -22.81 16.40 25.93
N ILE A 812 -21.86 15.51 25.66
CA ILE A 812 -20.52 15.85 25.14
C ILE A 812 -20.31 15.14 23.80
N THR A 813 -20.04 15.93 22.75
CA THR A 813 -19.84 15.45 21.38
C THR A 813 -18.43 15.80 20.89
N CYS A 814 -17.64 14.80 20.47
CA CYS A 814 -16.28 14.98 19.96
C CYS A 814 -16.24 14.99 18.42
N ARG A 815 -15.42 15.86 17.81
CA ARG A 815 -15.28 16.01 16.34
C ARG A 815 -13.86 15.65 15.83
N LEU A 816 -13.75 15.27 14.56
CA LEU A 816 -12.50 14.82 13.88
C LEU A 816 -11.66 16.02 13.38
N VAL A 817 -10.33 15.93 13.43
CA VAL A 817 -9.40 16.88 12.77
C VAL A 817 -8.43 16.08 11.89
N LYS A 818 -8.20 16.53 10.64
CA LYS A 818 -7.41 15.83 9.61
C LYS A 818 -5.93 15.60 10.01
N PRO A 819 -5.25 14.58 9.46
CA PRO A 819 -4.00 14.05 9.99
C PRO A 819 -2.75 14.76 9.47
N GLN A 820 -1.81 15.08 10.36
CA GLN A 820 -0.39 15.10 10.04
C GLN A 820 0.26 13.84 10.61
N LYS A 821 1.11 13.18 9.80
CA LYS A 821 1.71 11.85 10.01
C LYS A 821 2.26 11.63 11.42
N LEU A 822 1.73 10.65 12.14
CA LEU A 822 2.38 10.01 13.28
C LEU A 822 3.23 8.82 12.80
N ALA A 823 4.41 8.65 13.38
CA ALA A 823 5.43 7.75 12.85
C ALA A 823 5.12 6.25 12.95
N THR A 824 4.23 5.77 13.84
CA THR A 824 3.71 4.37 13.78
C THR A 824 2.48 4.14 14.69
N PRO A 825 1.28 3.84 14.14
CA PRO A 825 0.14 3.27 14.87
C PRO A 825 0.12 1.72 14.81
N PRO A 826 -0.66 1.01 15.68
CA PRO A 826 -0.85 -0.44 15.59
C PRO A 826 -1.61 -0.83 14.31
N PRO A 827 -1.44 -2.07 13.79
CA PRO A 827 -1.98 -2.46 12.50
C PRO A 827 -3.51 -2.58 12.53
N LEU A 828 -4.17 -1.91 11.59
CA LEU A 828 -5.61 -1.97 11.33
C LEU A 828 -5.86 -2.73 10.01
N VAL A 829 -7.03 -3.37 9.89
CA VAL A 829 -7.42 -4.11 8.67
C VAL A 829 -7.82 -3.12 7.58
N GLU A 830 -7.67 -3.52 6.31
CA GLU A 830 -7.97 -2.68 5.15
C GLU A 830 -9.45 -2.23 5.16
N GLY A 831 -9.66 -0.93 5.34
CA GLY A 831 -10.98 -0.31 5.50
C GLY A 831 -11.18 0.39 6.85
N GLU A 832 -10.38 0.10 7.87
CA GLU A 832 -10.53 0.65 9.22
C GLU A 832 -9.73 1.93 9.51
N GLY A 833 -10.33 2.89 10.23
CA GLY A 833 -9.71 4.14 10.65
C GLY A 833 -10.05 4.50 12.10
N LEU A 834 -9.04 4.80 12.92
CA LEU A 834 -9.23 5.21 14.32
C LEU A 834 -9.76 6.65 14.39
N ALA A 835 -10.96 6.85 14.93
CA ALA A 835 -11.56 8.18 15.04
C ALA A 835 -11.25 8.93 16.36
N SER A 836 -10.89 8.24 17.46
CA SER A 836 -10.29 8.88 18.65
C SER A 836 -9.82 7.85 19.69
N ARG A 837 -8.88 8.23 20.58
CA ARG A 837 -8.46 7.43 21.75
C ARG A 837 -8.73 8.24 23.03
N ILE A 838 -9.65 7.76 23.88
CA ILE A 838 -9.84 8.29 25.24
C ILE A 838 -8.80 7.64 26.15
N ILE A 839 -8.00 8.45 26.85
CA ILE A 839 -6.88 7.95 27.66
C ILE A 839 -7.32 7.71 29.12
N SER A 840 -8.24 8.52 29.66
CA SER A 840 -8.92 8.23 30.93
C SER A 840 -10.19 9.07 31.08
N LEU A 841 -11.29 8.48 31.52
CA LEU A 841 -12.32 9.22 32.25
C LEU A 841 -11.91 9.30 33.72
N GLY A 842 -12.35 10.34 34.44
CA GLY A 842 -12.08 10.53 35.86
C GLY A 842 -12.41 9.28 36.71
N PRO A 843 -11.95 9.23 37.97
CA PRO A 843 -11.74 7.99 38.71
C PRO A 843 -12.97 7.07 38.72
N ALA A 844 -12.74 5.80 38.38
CA ALA A 844 -13.76 4.75 38.46
C ALA A 844 -14.36 4.75 39.87
N SER A 845 -15.70 4.87 39.96
CA SER A 845 -16.57 4.88 41.17
C SER A 845 -17.19 6.22 41.65
N MET A 846 -17.12 7.32 40.89
CA MET A 846 -17.78 8.58 41.29
C MET A 846 -19.23 8.70 40.78
N GLN A 847 -20.19 9.06 41.66
CA GLN A 847 -21.61 9.26 41.31
C GLN A 847 -21.91 10.71 40.90
N PHE A 848 -22.60 10.91 39.78
CA PHE A 848 -23.03 12.22 39.28
C PHE A 848 -24.45 12.56 39.75
N LEU A 849 -24.76 13.85 39.93
CA LEU A 849 -26.09 14.34 40.36
C LEU A 849 -27.16 14.27 39.24
N GLY A 850 -26.75 14.10 37.98
CA GLY A 850 -27.62 13.91 36.81
C GLY A 850 -26.90 13.11 35.71
N PRO A 851 -27.61 12.58 34.70
CA PRO A 851 -27.04 11.72 33.67
C PRO A 851 -26.06 12.49 32.76
N VAL A 852 -24.89 11.90 32.50
CA VAL A 852 -23.87 12.45 31.59
C VAL A 852 -23.75 11.51 30.40
N ILE A 853 -24.04 12.02 29.19
CA ILE A 853 -24.01 11.21 27.96
C ILE A 853 -22.79 11.62 27.13
N VAL A 854 -21.84 10.70 27.00
CA VAL A 854 -20.64 10.87 26.17
C VAL A 854 -20.81 10.09 24.88
N GLU A 855 -20.69 10.77 23.74
CA GLU A 855 -20.83 10.16 22.41
C GLU A 855 -19.53 10.28 21.62
N ILE A 856 -18.98 9.12 21.26
CA ILE A 856 -17.72 9.01 20.53
C ILE A 856 -17.99 8.25 19.23
N PRO A 857 -17.73 8.84 18.06
CA PRO A 857 -17.78 8.11 16.80
C PRO A 857 -16.64 7.09 16.81
N HIS A 858 -16.97 5.80 16.75
CA HIS A 858 -15.99 4.74 16.96
C HIS A 858 -15.44 4.16 15.65
N PHE A 859 -16.25 3.97 14.60
CA PHE A 859 -15.77 3.58 13.26
C PHE A 859 -16.93 3.58 12.22
N ALA A 860 -16.60 3.51 10.92
CA ALA A 860 -17.53 3.31 9.80
C ALA A 860 -17.10 2.14 8.90
N ALA A 861 -17.76 0.97 9.02
CA ALA A 861 -17.49 -0.20 8.18
C ALA A 861 -18.38 -0.23 6.93
N LEU A 862 -17.84 -0.68 5.79
CA LEU A 862 -18.59 -0.90 4.54
C LEU A 862 -19.14 -2.33 4.50
N GLY A 863 -20.43 -2.49 4.76
CA GLY A 863 -21.12 -3.78 4.68
C GLY A 863 -22.38 -3.66 3.82
N ARG A 864 -22.44 -4.42 2.72
CA ARG A 864 -23.60 -4.49 1.79
C ARG A 864 -24.08 -3.14 1.22
N GLY A 865 -23.17 -2.20 1.01
CA GLY A 865 -23.44 -1.01 0.18
C GLY A 865 -23.77 0.30 0.90
N ASP A 866 -23.89 0.32 2.24
CA ASP A 866 -24.04 1.55 3.04
C ASP A 866 -22.96 1.63 4.14
N ARG A 867 -22.60 2.86 4.58
CA ARG A 867 -21.67 3.12 5.70
C ARG A 867 -22.42 3.17 7.04
N GLU A 868 -22.13 2.27 7.97
CA GLU A 868 -22.74 2.28 9.33
C GLU A 868 -21.88 3.09 10.31
N LEU A 869 -22.45 4.12 10.97
CA LEU A 869 -21.76 4.84 12.05
C LEU A 869 -22.04 4.16 13.39
N VAL A 870 -20.99 3.67 14.05
CA VAL A 870 -21.09 3.12 15.41
C VAL A 870 -20.71 4.18 16.42
N VAL A 871 -21.67 4.57 17.27
CA VAL A 871 -21.45 5.52 18.36
C VAL A 871 -21.40 4.76 19.68
N LEU A 872 -20.31 4.93 20.42
CA LEU A 872 -20.20 4.42 21.78
C LEU A 872 -20.87 5.43 22.73
N ARG A 873 -21.89 4.97 23.46
CA ARG A 873 -22.60 5.75 24.47
C ARG A 873 -22.36 5.16 25.85
N SER A 874 -22.02 6.02 26.80
CA SER A 874 -22.04 5.68 28.22
C SER A 874 -22.80 6.74 29.00
N GLU A 875 -23.66 6.31 29.91
CA GLU A 875 -24.48 7.19 30.78
C GLU A 875 -23.76 7.53 32.11
N ASN A 876 -22.71 6.77 32.46
CA ASN A 876 -21.98 6.89 33.73
C ASN A 876 -20.46 6.68 33.60
N GLY A 877 -19.94 6.43 32.38
CA GLY A 877 -18.52 6.24 32.09
C GLY A 877 -17.94 4.86 32.46
N SER A 878 -18.70 3.99 33.14
CA SER A 878 -18.23 2.67 33.60
C SER A 878 -18.69 1.51 32.71
N VAL A 879 -19.83 1.65 32.02
CA VAL A 879 -20.35 0.68 31.05
C VAL A 879 -20.62 1.39 29.72
N TRP A 880 -20.07 0.84 28.64
CA TRP A 880 -20.23 1.38 27.29
C TRP A 880 -21.18 0.49 26.48
N LYS A 881 -22.11 1.12 25.76
CA LYS A 881 -22.99 0.43 24.81
C LYS A 881 -22.74 0.97 23.40
N GLU A 882 -22.62 0.05 22.46
CA GLU A 882 -22.58 0.36 21.04
C GLU A 882 -23.99 0.67 20.54
N HIS A 883 -24.13 1.82 19.90
CA HIS A 883 -25.34 2.19 19.16
C HIS A 883 -25.00 2.27 17.68
N ARG A 884 -25.65 1.42 16.89
CA ARG A 884 -25.49 1.37 15.43
C ARG A 884 -26.59 2.21 14.80
N ASN A 885 -26.22 3.31 14.17
CA ASN A 885 -27.16 4.10 13.38
C ASN A 885 -26.80 3.99 11.89
N ARG A 886 -27.79 3.62 11.09
CA ARG A 886 -27.70 3.62 9.63
C ARG A 886 -28.02 5.03 9.13
N TYR A 887 -27.01 5.69 8.58
CA TYR A 887 -27.19 6.96 7.88
C TYR A 887 -26.92 6.71 6.40
N GLY A 888 -27.72 7.32 5.51
CA GLY A 888 -27.38 7.37 4.09
C GLY A 888 -26.16 8.26 3.86
N ASP A 889 -25.40 7.99 2.79
CA ASP A 889 -24.10 8.63 2.52
C ASP A 889 -24.17 10.17 2.51
N GLU A 890 -25.25 10.77 2.00
CA GLU A 890 -25.44 12.24 1.98
C GLU A 890 -25.57 12.85 3.38
N VAL A 891 -26.25 12.16 4.31
CA VAL A 891 -26.43 12.63 5.70
C VAL A 891 -25.14 12.47 6.49
N LEU A 892 -24.40 11.39 6.23
CA LEU A 892 -23.10 11.14 6.85
C LEU A 892 -22.06 12.19 6.40
N GLU A 893 -22.03 12.53 5.10
CA GLU A 893 -21.20 13.63 4.60
C GLU A 893 -21.63 14.98 5.16
N THR A 894 -22.92 15.25 5.33
CA THR A 894 -23.37 16.51 5.95
C THR A 894 -22.94 16.62 7.43
N ILE A 895 -22.95 15.51 8.17
CA ILE A 895 -22.49 15.44 9.57
C ILE A 895 -20.96 15.61 9.67
N LEU A 896 -20.21 15.16 8.66
CA LEU A 896 -18.75 15.26 8.58
C LEU A 896 -18.26 16.58 7.95
N ASN A 897 -19.01 17.18 7.02
CA ASN A 897 -18.65 18.36 6.22
C ASN A 897 -19.31 19.66 6.71
N GLY A 898 -20.24 19.65 7.67
CA GLY A 898 -20.75 20.86 8.34
C GLY A 898 -19.71 21.56 9.24
N MET A 899 -18.42 21.48 8.91
CA MET A 899 -17.26 21.84 9.72
C MET A 899 -16.22 22.70 8.97
N ASP A 900 -16.63 23.46 7.97
CA ASP A 900 -15.79 24.54 7.41
C ASP A 900 -16.42 25.91 7.75
N GLU A 901 -15.92 26.55 8.81
CA GLU A 901 -15.99 28.02 8.93
C GLU A 901 -14.74 28.59 8.27
N GLY A 902 -14.90 29.12 7.06
CA GLY A 902 -13.94 30.04 6.47
C GLY A 902 -14.40 31.47 6.68
N VAL A 903 -13.76 32.24 7.57
CA VAL A 903 -13.47 33.68 7.41
C VAL A 903 -12.30 34.06 8.33
N TYR A 904 -11.31 34.78 7.74
CA TYR A 904 -10.07 35.39 8.24
C TYR A 904 -8.79 34.56 8.21
#